data_AF-A0A933XVT7-F1
#
_entry.id   AF-A0A933XVT7-F1
#
_cell.length_a   1.000
_cell.length_b   1.000
_cell.length_c   1.000
_cell.angle_alpha   90.00
_cell.angle_beta   90.00
_cell.angle_gamma   90.00
#
_symmetry.space_group_name_H-M   'P 1'
#
loop_
_entity.id
_entity.type
_entity.pdbx_description
1 polymer ?
#
loop_
_entity_poly.entity_id
_entity_poly.type
_entity_poly.pdbx_seq_one_letter_code
_entity_poly.pdbx_strand_id
1 'polypeptide(L)'
;MSQLDRLARALVDTAFELHRRRLWLQAPGDGLFLVRIPDQPHPFVATIIGQLGSNYGLILACGEHALDEFVHSIATRASGLRSVGVLSVTMGSLGSIPPHMRGVIEAAGFQARREALAPFFMAKTADLDKGRAPSRSEQRVLLAVMRGVLLAHDAGELRVAEFSATPKRLLEITVTGEGRDLSASTRTVRVDVAAVRSATASLSLPPDLPRLDERWVAGTVLDEGLGPADVDEIAVVVINESKGLAIAHCAASSDEPDAIPKLFAALLRGEWERQGPGFPREVLFTDSRIQVQVEPMLRDHGVQCSLIDHHELIDEYADLCDTLLADALRQEPQVAKTDSLPTTLEGWKAADLELTRQLCDLVDGQSKSKSIDRAIARYFGTTETGVEVLSTLQQFQPLGAFMEWRLADYRPTARSKTFLEKQLQRKDLCRVERALIEARLNARLSIYRIVATRPGESLDVEDIFDGCRFTVHDRSLSGCDVEGGCIPMRLMTVSRWLFPAFAGPAMTTGDVDRATRFLESCGFDLSRESIRLHPQMLGWIWQIFLPRNRPQITLTNTDGDLLLWHTATFRLADPIATARGLHAKEKVNFDEVDGTWTWWKPGGPSPGFGDNTTLGSIEIHDQRLVLEVNSAARFARARTWIEALPGGVEFERVTTREVKPGASPLDDRLPSKRQTVSPELIERIAKMHRESCMRWLDERVPALGNRTPRQVATTEAGRQRVAVMIRTMPAISSQTGPIEPPREEMLRAIGVPVSL
;
A
#
# COMPACT_ATOMS: atom_id res chain seq x y z
N MET A 1 18.94 -27.37 24.19
CA MET A 1 19.33 -25.95 24.22
C MET A 1 20.42 -25.75 23.17
N SER A 2 20.09 -25.19 21.99
CA SER A 2 21.11 -24.95 20.96
C SER A 2 22.04 -23.83 21.44
N GLN A 3 23.34 -24.05 21.30
CA GLN A 3 24.37 -23.09 21.65
C GLN A 3 24.20 -21.82 20.80
N LEU A 4 24.03 -20.65 21.43
CA LEU A 4 23.87 -19.37 20.74
C LEU A 4 25.08 -19.07 19.85
N ASP A 5 24.83 -18.52 18.67
CA ASP A 5 25.86 -18.23 17.68
C ASP A 5 26.64 -16.96 18.04
N ARG A 6 27.93 -17.13 18.35
CA ARG A 6 28.82 -16.04 18.77
C ARG A 6 29.00 -14.95 17.71
N LEU A 7 29.01 -15.31 16.42
CA LEU A 7 29.16 -14.33 15.34
C LEU A 7 27.89 -13.50 15.19
N ALA A 8 26.74 -14.17 15.19
CA ALA A 8 25.43 -13.52 15.10
C ALA A 8 25.19 -12.56 16.28
N ARG A 9 25.56 -12.99 17.50
CA ARG A 9 25.49 -12.11 18.69
C ARG A 9 26.40 -10.89 18.56
N ALA A 10 27.64 -11.08 18.12
CA ALA A 10 28.57 -9.97 17.90
C ALA A 10 28.04 -8.97 16.84
N LEU A 11 27.38 -9.45 15.79
CA LEU A 11 26.74 -8.59 14.78
C LEU A 11 25.61 -7.75 15.38
N VAL A 12 24.69 -8.38 16.11
CA VAL A 12 23.55 -7.70 16.74
C VAL A 12 24.04 -6.66 17.76
N ASP A 13 24.98 -7.03 18.63
CA ASP A 13 25.53 -6.12 19.64
C ASP A 13 26.22 -4.91 18.99
N THR A 14 26.98 -5.13 17.91
CA THR A 14 27.68 -4.05 17.19
C THR A 14 26.70 -3.15 16.43
N ALA A 15 25.63 -3.70 15.86
CA ALA A 15 24.58 -2.91 15.21
C ALA A 15 23.86 -1.98 16.19
N PHE A 16 23.55 -2.47 17.41
CA PHE A 16 23.00 -1.62 18.46
C PHE A 16 23.98 -0.57 18.98
N GLU A 17 25.29 -0.87 19.01
CA GLU A 17 26.32 0.13 19.34
C GLU A 17 26.36 1.25 18.29
N LEU A 18 26.40 0.91 16.99
CA LEU A 18 26.32 1.90 15.90
C LEU A 18 25.06 2.78 16.02
N HIS A 19 23.91 2.16 16.29
CA HIS A 19 22.66 2.90 16.48
C HIS A 19 22.72 3.85 17.69
N ARG A 20 23.26 3.39 18.83
CA ARG A 20 23.41 4.21 20.05
C ARG A 20 24.32 5.41 19.84
N ARG A 21 25.35 5.29 19.00
CA ARG A 21 26.30 6.38 18.67
C ARG A 21 25.71 7.44 17.73
N ARG A 22 24.58 7.15 17.07
CA ARG A 22 23.84 8.08 16.20
C ARG A 22 24.73 8.72 15.13
N LEU A 23 25.57 7.90 14.47
CA LEU A 23 26.60 8.38 13.53
C LEU A 23 26.04 9.18 12.35
N TRP A 24 24.77 8.99 11.98
CA TRP A 24 24.08 9.78 10.96
C TRP A 24 23.92 11.26 11.31
N LEU A 25 24.13 11.66 12.57
CA LEU A 25 24.19 13.07 12.96
C LEU A 25 25.53 13.74 12.62
N GLN A 26 26.56 12.94 12.32
CA GLN A 26 27.93 13.40 12.08
C GLN A 26 28.37 13.22 10.62
N ALA A 27 27.67 12.37 9.87
CA ALA A 27 27.90 12.15 8.45
C ALA A 27 26.72 12.69 7.62
N PRO A 28 26.98 13.42 6.52
CA PRO A 28 25.93 13.87 5.61
C PRO A 28 25.27 12.68 4.90
N GLY A 29 24.01 12.84 4.47
CA GLY A 29 23.19 11.75 3.90
C GLY A 29 23.68 11.22 2.56
N ASP A 30 24.45 12.02 1.84
CA ASP A 30 25.15 11.67 0.60
C ASP A 30 26.65 11.40 0.84
N GLY A 31 27.12 11.43 2.09
CA GLY A 31 28.52 11.25 2.43
C GLY A 31 29.01 9.84 2.12
N LEU A 32 30.02 9.74 1.24
CA LEU A 32 30.68 8.48 0.90
C LEU A 32 32.05 8.37 1.56
N PHE A 33 32.40 7.15 1.96
CA PHE A 33 33.75 6.78 2.38
C PHE A 33 34.06 5.35 1.98
N LEU A 34 35.34 5.01 1.98
CA LEU A 34 35.84 3.69 1.61
C LEU A 34 36.19 2.89 2.86
N VAL A 35 35.94 1.58 2.82
CA VAL A 35 36.42 0.65 3.84
C VAL A 35 37.23 -0.45 3.17
N ARG A 36 38.52 -0.50 3.49
CA ARG A 36 39.48 -1.48 2.96
C ARG A 36 39.65 -2.63 3.95
N ILE A 37 39.45 -3.85 3.47
CA ILE A 37 39.84 -5.08 4.17
C ILE A 37 40.92 -5.77 3.31
N PRO A 38 42.10 -6.12 3.85
CA PRO A 38 43.22 -6.66 3.07
C PRO A 38 42.89 -7.86 2.18
N ASP A 39 42.02 -8.76 2.64
CA ASP A 39 41.65 -9.98 1.92
C ASP A 39 40.52 -9.77 0.90
N GLN A 40 40.10 -8.53 0.67
CA GLN A 40 39.06 -8.17 -0.29
C GLN A 40 39.67 -7.46 -1.51
N PRO A 41 39.28 -7.85 -2.74
CA PRO A 41 39.91 -7.35 -3.97
C PRO A 41 39.67 -5.85 -4.18
N HIS A 42 38.52 -5.34 -3.75
CA HIS A 42 38.12 -3.93 -3.89
C HIS A 42 37.73 -3.36 -2.52
N PRO A 43 37.90 -2.05 -2.28
CA PRO A 43 37.36 -1.43 -1.08
C PRO A 43 35.84 -1.43 -1.15
N PHE A 44 35.17 -1.55 0.00
CA PHE A 44 33.74 -1.29 0.07
C PHE A 44 33.49 0.20 0.00
N VAL A 45 32.48 0.61 -0.77
CA VAL A 45 31.98 1.99 -0.74
C VAL A 45 30.84 2.03 0.25
N ALA A 46 30.97 2.88 1.27
CA ALA A 46 30.08 2.91 2.42
C ALA A 46 29.38 4.25 2.58
N THR A 47 28.15 4.21 3.05
CA THR A 47 27.38 5.39 3.47
C THR A 47 26.59 5.12 4.75
N ILE A 48 26.42 6.15 5.57
CA ILE A 48 25.66 6.11 6.82
C ILE A 48 24.30 6.77 6.58
N ILE A 49 23.23 5.99 6.80
CA ILE A 49 21.85 6.42 6.57
C ILE A 49 21.12 6.70 7.89
N GLY A 50 20.20 7.68 7.86
CA GLY A 50 19.37 8.05 9.02
C GLY A 50 18.95 9.52 9.11
N GLN A 51 19.37 10.36 8.17
CA GLN A 51 19.15 11.81 8.15
C GLN A 51 17.67 12.19 7.91
N LEU A 52 16.91 11.34 7.20
CA LEU A 52 15.48 11.51 6.93
C LEU A 52 14.57 10.97 8.05
N GLY A 53 15.12 10.70 9.24
CA GLY A 53 14.33 10.29 10.41
C GLY A 53 13.76 8.87 10.35
N SER A 54 14.15 8.05 9.38
CA SER A 54 13.77 6.65 9.22
C SER A 54 14.95 5.80 8.73
N ASN A 55 14.92 4.49 8.99
CA ASN A 55 15.91 3.49 8.53
C ASN A 55 17.38 3.87 8.82
N TYR A 56 17.78 3.77 10.08
CA TYR A 56 19.14 4.09 10.54
C TYR A 56 20.12 2.94 10.27
N GLY A 57 21.32 3.22 9.77
CA GLY A 57 22.28 2.13 9.56
C GLY A 57 23.44 2.43 8.61
N LEU A 58 23.97 1.36 8.04
CA LEU A 58 25.15 1.35 7.18
C LEU A 58 24.85 0.53 5.92
N ILE A 59 25.11 1.11 4.75
CA ILE A 59 25.01 0.44 3.45
C ILE A 59 26.42 0.36 2.84
N LEU A 60 26.77 -0.80 2.30
CA LEU A 60 28.05 -1.09 1.66
C LEU A 60 27.81 -1.59 0.24
N ALA A 61 28.43 -0.96 -0.75
CA ALA A 61 28.55 -1.50 -2.10
C ALA A 61 29.86 -2.24 -2.29
N CYS A 62 29.80 -3.33 -3.05
CA CYS A 62 30.87 -4.29 -3.24
C CYS A 62 31.14 -4.46 -4.75
N GLY A 63 32.41 -4.41 -5.15
CA GLY A 63 32.83 -4.68 -6.53
C GLY A 63 33.64 -3.54 -7.15
N GLU A 64 34.15 -3.79 -8.36
CA GLU A 64 34.98 -2.84 -9.11
C GLU A 64 34.24 -1.54 -9.44
N HIS A 65 32.96 -1.64 -9.80
CA HIS A 65 32.09 -0.52 -10.18
C HIS A 65 31.29 0.09 -9.03
N ALA A 66 31.55 -0.33 -7.78
CA ALA A 66 30.78 0.07 -6.61
C ALA A 66 30.76 1.59 -6.39
N LEU A 67 31.87 2.27 -6.69
CA LEU A 67 31.94 3.71 -6.54
C LEU A 67 31.15 4.40 -7.64
N ASP A 68 31.39 4.06 -8.91
CA ASP A 68 30.71 4.66 -10.05
C ASP A 68 29.19 4.56 -9.92
N GLU A 69 28.69 3.43 -9.43
CA GLU A 69 27.26 3.22 -9.22
C GLU A 69 26.70 4.05 -8.06
N PHE A 70 27.42 4.19 -6.94
CA PHE A 70 27.02 5.08 -5.86
C PHE A 70 27.01 6.54 -6.30
N VAL A 71 28.02 6.95 -7.07
CA VAL A 71 28.07 8.31 -7.62
C VAL A 71 26.90 8.53 -8.58
N HIS A 72 26.62 7.55 -9.45
CA HIS A 72 25.48 7.58 -10.34
C HIS A 72 24.17 7.71 -9.56
N SER A 73 23.93 6.86 -8.56
CA SER A 73 22.75 6.89 -7.70
C SER A 73 22.58 8.23 -6.97
N ILE A 74 23.65 8.83 -6.44
CA ILE A 74 23.59 10.16 -5.80
C ILE A 74 23.29 11.25 -6.84
N ALA A 75 23.94 11.20 -8.01
CA ALA A 75 23.77 12.18 -9.07
C ALA A 75 22.36 12.14 -9.69
N THR A 76 21.80 10.95 -9.88
CA THR A 76 20.47 10.75 -10.47
C THR A 76 19.35 10.66 -9.43
N ARG A 77 19.69 10.66 -8.13
CA ARG A 77 18.81 10.32 -7.00
C ARG A 77 18.01 9.03 -7.24
N ALA A 78 18.64 8.03 -7.89
CA ALA A 78 18.04 6.73 -8.14
C ALA A 78 17.83 5.94 -6.83
N SER A 79 16.74 5.21 -6.75
CA SER A 79 16.40 4.30 -5.66
C SER A 79 17.30 3.06 -5.68
N GLY A 80 18.25 3.00 -4.75
CA GLY A 80 19.05 1.81 -4.49
C GLY A 80 20.22 1.57 -5.45
N LEU A 81 20.86 0.40 -5.28
CA LEU A 81 22.04 -0.04 -6.03
C LEU A 81 21.71 -1.37 -6.71
N ARG A 82 21.72 -1.38 -8.04
CA ARG A 82 21.25 -2.46 -8.90
C ARG A 82 22.38 -3.35 -9.45
N SER A 83 23.46 -2.77 -9.97
CA SER A 83 24.53 -3.47 -10.70
C SER A 83 25.73 -3.87 -9.84
N VAL A 84 25.67 -3.66 -8.52
CA VAL A 84 26.73 -4.05 -7.57
C VAL A 84 26.20 -4.92 -6.44
N GLY A 85 27.11 -5.66 -5.81
CA GLY A 85 26.79 -6.36 -4.58
C GLY A 85 26.54 -5.38 -3.44
N VAL A 86 25.52 -5.62 -2.62
CA VAL A 86 25.17 -4.77 -1.47
C VAL A 86 25.21 -5.60 -0.19
N LEU A 87 25.87 -5.07 0.84
CA LEU A 87 25.74 -5.54 2.22
C LEU A 87 25.22 -4.41 3.09
N SER A 88 24.21 -4.66 3.90
CA SER A 88 23.66 -3.62 4.76
C SER A 88 23.21 -4.12 6.13
N VAL A 89 23.21 -3.18 7.07
CA VAL A 89 22.55 -3.29 8.36
C VAL A 89 21.73 -2.04 8.59
N THR A 90 20.45 -2.21 8.87
CA THR A 90 19.53 -1.10 9.18
C THR A 90 18.74 -1.41 10.44
N MET A 91 18.15 -0.39 11.07
CA MET A 91 17.35 -0.55 12.29
C MET A 91 15.87 -0.34 11.96
N GLY A 92 15.04 -1.31 12.30
CA GLY A 92 13.59 -1.28 12.06
C GLY A 92 12.81 -2.03 13.13
N SER A 93 11.49 -2.12 12.99
CA SER A 93 10.65 -2.92 13.90
C SER A 93 10.87 -4.40 13.62
N LEU A 94 11.03 -5.22 14.66
CA LEU A 94 11.17 -6.68 14.52
C LEU A 94 10.02 -7.30 13.69
N GLY A 95 8.81 -6.75 13.82
CA GLY A 95 7.61 -7.16 13.12
C GLY A 95 7.60 -6.84 11.63
N SER A 96 8.38 -5.86 11.18
CA SER A 96 8.53 -5.51 9.75
C SER A 96 9.61 -6.31 9.04
N ILE A 97 10.45 -7.05 9.77
CA ILE A 97 11.48 -7.92 9.17
C ILE A 97 10.83 -9.22 8.69
N PRO A 98 10.92 -9.58 7.39
CA PRO A 98 10.36 -10.82 6.87
C PRO A 98 10.95 -12.06 7.59
N PRO A 99 10.15 -13.09 7.93
CA PRO A 99 10.64 -14.25 8.68
C PRO A 99 11.88 -14.93 8.06
N HIS A 100 11.93 -15.07 6.74
CA HIS A 100 13.07 -15.67 6.03
C HIS A 100 14.38 -14.86 6.15
N MET A 101 14.30 -13.60 6.57
CA MET A 101 15.46 -12.71 6.79
C MET A 101 15.90 -12.64 8.26
N ARG A 102 15.20 -13.30 9.19
CA ARG A 102 15.48 -13.22 10.63
C ARG A 102 16.60 -14.15 11.11
N GLY A 103 17.19 -14.95 10.22
CA GLY A 103 18.15 -15.97 10.62
C GLY A 103 19.33 -15.47 11.47
N VAL A 104 19.84 -14.25 11.21
CA VAL A 104 20.93 -13.68 12.01
C VAL A 104 20.47 -13.30 13.42
N ILE A 105 19.32 -12.62 13.55
CA ILE A 105 18.81 -12.20 14.87
C ILE A 105 18.32 -13.39 15.70
N GLU A 106 17.73 -14.41 15.06
CA GLU A 106 17.32 -15.65 15.71
C GLU A 106 18.54 -16.46 16.19
N ALA A 107 19.59 -16.59 15.36
CA ALA A 107 20.82 -17.26 15.75
C ALA A 107 21.57 -16.54 16.89
N ALA A 108 21.42 -15.22 16.99
CA ALA A 108 21.93 -14.42 18.10
C ALA A 108 21.16 -14.63 19.41
N GLY A 109 19.98 -15.27 19.36
CA GLY A 109 19.08 -15.39 20.51
C GLY A 109 18.37 -14.09 20.87
N PHE A 110 18.26 -13.15 19.92
CA PHE A 110 17.58 -11.89 20.15
C PHE A 110 16.06 -12.12 20.24
N GLN A 111 15.49 -11.93 21.42
CA GLN A 111 14.06 -12.04 21.69
C GLN A 111 13.52 -10.69 22.14
N ALA A 112 12.55 -10.16 21.39
CA ALA A 112 11.89 -8.90 21.70
C ALA A 112 10.47 -8.91 21.11
N ARG A 113 9.65 -7.93 21.51
CA ARG A 113 8.31 -7.73 20.96
C ARG A 113 8.38 -7.26 19.50
N ARG A 114 7.30 -7.44 18.72
CA ARG A 114 7.29 -7.09 17.28
C ARG A 114 7.62 -5.61 17.05
N GLU A 115 7.18 -4.72 17.94
CA GLU A 115 7.40 -3.29 17.87
C GLU A 115 8.80 -2.87 18.32
N ALA A 116 9.56 -3.79 18.92
CA ALA A 116 10.91 -3.51 19.38
C ALA A 116 11.84 -3.25 18.19
N LEU A 117 12.75 -2.30 18.38
CA LEU A 117 13.79 -2.00 17.42
C LEU A 117 14.72 -3.21 17.29
N ALA A 118 14.97 -3.66 16.07
CA ALA A 118 15.82 -4.79 15.74
C ALA A 118 16.70 -4.45 14.52
N PRO A 119 17.94 -5.00 14.47
CA PRO A 119 18.77 -4.87 13.29
C PRO A 119 18.28 -5.79 12.16
N PHE A 120 18.16 -5.23 10.97
CA PHE A 120 17.85 -5.92 9.73
C PHE A 120 19.12 -6.02 8.87
N PHE A 121 19.57 -7.25 8.65
CA PHE A 121 20.77 -7.56 7.88
C PHE A 121 20.39 -8.06 6.50
N MET A 122 21.00 -7.50 5.46
CA MET A 122 20.71 -7.85 4.07
C MET A 122 21.98 -7.97 3.25
N ALA A 123 21.98 -8.93 2.33
CA ALA A 123 22.96 -9.09 1.27
C ALA A 123 22.26 -9.19 -0.09
N LYS A 124 22.87 -8.61 -1.11
CA LYS A 124 22.48 -8.68 -2.52
C LYS A 124 23.74 -8.88 -3.36
N THR A 125 23.68 -9.69 -4.41
CA THR A 125 24.75 -9.79 -5.42
C THR A 125 24.32 -9.03 -6.67
N ALA A 126 25.27 -8.65 -7.54
CA ALA A 126 24.95 -7.95 -8.79
C ALA A 126 23.92 -8.71 -9.66
N ASP A 127 23.93 -10.05 -9.62
CA ASP A 127 23.04 -10.91 -10.43
C ASP A 127 21.67 -11.24 -9.77
N LEU A 128 21.37 -10.69 -8.59
CA LEU A 128 20.14 -10.99 -7.84
C LEU A 128 19.36 -9.72 -7.54
N ASP A 129 18.14 -9.58 -8.07
CA ASP A 129 17.28 -8.43 -7.76
C ASP A 129 16.70 -8.45 -6.35
N LYS A 130 16.59 -9.63 -5.73
CA LYS A 130 16.00 -9.80 -4.39
C LYS A 130 17.07 -9.96 -3.31
N GLY A 131 16.97 -9.14 -2.26
CA GLY A 131 17.82 -9.23 -1.07
C GLY A 131 17.63 -10.54 -0.32
N ARG A 132 18.71 -11.05 0.28
CA ARG A 132 18.75 -12.27 1.10
C ARG A 132 19.48 -12.02 2.43
N ALA A 133 19.35 -12.97 3.36
CA ALA A 133 20.19 -12.95 4.55
C ALA A 133 21.68 -13.10 4.17
N PRO A 134 22.61 -12.40 4.85
CA PRO A 134 24.03 -12.53 4.58
C PRO A 134 24.55 -13.92 4.98
N SER A 135 25.42 -14.46 4.14
CA SER A 135 26.18 -15.68 4.38
C SER A 135 27.19 -15.49 5.51
N ARG A 136 27.79 -16.57 6.01
CA ARG A 136 28.79 -16.52 7.09
C ARG A 136 30.02 -15.67 6.76
N SER A 137 30.48 -15.66 5.52
CA SER A 137 31.60 -14.82 5.07
C SER A 137 31.20 -13.34 5.06
N GLU A 138 30.04 -13.03 4.50
CA GLU A 138 29.49 -11.66 4.46
C GLU A 138 29.19 -11.11 5.87
N GLN A 139 28.73 -11.97 6.78
CA GLN A 139 28.55 -11.64 8.20
C GLN A 139 29.87 -11.23 8.86
N ARG A 140 30.99 -11.89 8.56
CA ARG A 140 32.32 -11.51 9.09
C ARG A 140 32.79 -10.18 8.52
N VAL A 141 32.60 -9.97 7.22
CA VAL A 141 32.90 -8.70 6.55
C VAL A 141 32.10 -7.56 7.18
N LEU A 142 30.79 -7.72 7.31
CA LEU A 142 29.91 -6.70 7.88
C LEU A 142 30.30 -6.38 9.33
N LEU A 143 30.63 -7.38 10.14
CA LEU A 143 31.13 -7.17 11.50
C LEU A 143 32.46 -6.40 11.53
N ALA A 144 33.41 -6.75 10.65
CA ALA A 144 34.70 -6.08 10.56
C ALA A 144 34.54 -4.61 10.15
N VAL A 145 33.70 -4.35 9.15
CA VAL A 145 33.39 -2.99 8.69
C VAL A 145 32.72 -2.17 9.81
N MET A 146 31.67 -2.69 10.45
CA MET A 146 30.99 -1.98 11.54
C MET A 146 31.93 -1.63 12.69
N ARG A 147 32.83 -2.56 13.07
CA ARG A 147 33.84 -2.31 14.11
C ARG A 147 34.90 -1.30 13.66
N GLY A 148 35.35 -1.37 12.40
CA GLY A 148 36.28 -0.41 11.83
C GLY A 148 35.72 1.01 11.83
N VAL A 149 34.44 1.17 11.49
CA VAL A 149 33.73 2.46 11.56
C VAL A 149 33.64 2.97 13.00
N LEU A 150 33.30 2.10 13.96
CA LEU A 150 33.28 2.48 15.38
C LEU A 150 34.66 2.89 15.90
N LEU A 151 35.73 2.18 15.54
CA LEU A 151 37.10 2.52 15.92
C LEU A 151 37.55 3.87 15.33
N ALA A 152 37.25 4.12 14.04
CA ALA A 152 37.52 5.41 13.42
C ALA A 152 36.72 6.55 14.07
N HIS A 153 35.48 6.28 14.47
CA HIS A 153 34.65 7.24 15.21
C HIS A 153 35.22 7.53 16.60
N ASP A 154 35.58 6.50 17.37
CA ASP A 154 36.14 6.64 18.72
C ASP A 154 37.49 7.37 18.70
N ALA A 155 38.27 7.25 17.62
CA ALA A 155 39.50 8.01 17.38
C ALA A 155 39.26 9.48 16.92
N GLY A 156 38.01 9.87 16.64
CA GLY A 156 37.68 11.19 16.09
C GLY A 156 38.09 11.39 14.63
N GLU A 157 38.38 10.30 13.93
CA GLU A 157 38.89 10.25 12.56
C GLU A 157 37.80 9.99 11.51
N LEU A 158 36.59 9.59 11.93
CA LEU A 158 35.42 9.44 11.06
C LEU A 158 34.87 10.82 10.62
N ARG A 159 35.55 11.46 9.67
CA ARG A 159 35.16 12.74 9.08
C ARG A 159 34.72 12.55 7.64
N VAL A 160 33.44 12.23 7.47
CA VAL A 160 32.82 12.05 6.15
C VAL A 160 32.34 13.43 5.67
N ALA A 161 32.78 13.83 4.49
CA ALA A 161 32.36 15.08 3.86
C ALA A 161 31.17 14.84 2.92
N GLU A 162 30.41 15.90 2.63
CA GLU A 162 29.37 15.87 1.60
C GLU A 162 29.97 15.47 0.26
N PHE A 163 29.24 14.61 -0.46
CA PHE A 163 29.69 14.13 -1.75
C PHE A 163 29.33 15.15 -2.84
N SER A 164 30.34 15.72 -3.48
CA SER A 164 30.17 16.58 -4.66
C SER A 164 30.34 15.76 -5.94
N ALA A 165 29.67 16.15 -7.03
CA ALA A 165 29.84 15.53 -8.37
C ALA A 165 31.28 15.53 -8.92
N THR A 166 32.24 16.18 -8.22
CA THR A 166 33.68 16.13 -8.53
C THR A 166 34.52 15.83 -7.27
N PRO A 167 34.35 14.67 -6.62
CA PRO A 167 35.10 14.35 -5.41
C PRO A 167 36.47 13.86 -5.79
N LYS A 168 37.49 14.68 -5.53
CA LYS A 168 38.90 14.26 -5.73
C LYS A 168 39.45 13.48 -4.55
N ARG A 169 38.74 13.40 -3.42
CA ARG A 169 39.25 12.87 -2.14
C ARG A 169 38.14 12.23 -1.30
N LEU A 170 38.30 10.97 -0.91
CA LEU A 170 37.42 10.27 0.04
C LEU A 170 38.23 9.82 1.27
N LEU A 171 37.54 9.68 2.40
CA LEU A 171 38.08 9.00 3.57
C LEU A 171 38.15 7.49 3.25
N GLU A 172 39.30 6.85 3.48
CA GLU A 172 39.44 5.40 3.46
C GLU A 172 39.80 4.91 4.87
N ILE A 173 39.00 3.98 5.39
CA ILE A 173 39.22 3.28 6.65
C ILE A 173 39.81 1.91 6.31
N THR A 174 41.06 1.67 6.67
CA THR A 174 41.68 0.34 6.51
C THR A 174 41.53 -0.45 7.79
N VAL A 175 40.83 -1.59 7.70
CA VAL A 175 40.53 -2.49 8.81
C VAL A 175 41.45 -3.72 8.72
N THR A 176 42.26 -3.95 9.74
CA THR A 176 43.18 -5.10 9.81
C THR A 176 43.00 -5.87 11.12
N GLY A 177 43.44 -7.13 11.13
CA GLY A 177 43.25 -8.04 12.28
C GLY A 177 41.86 -8.67 12.33
N GLU A 178 41.65 -9.57 13.29
CA GLU A 178 40.40 -10.32 13.45
C GLU A 178 39.87 -10.26 14.89
N GLY A 179 38.54 -10.37 15.03
CA GLY A 179 37.92 -10.52 16.34
C GLY A 179 38.16 -9.32 17.25
N ARG A 180 38.85 -9.55 18.39
CA ARG A 180 39.15 -8.52 19.41
C ARG A 180 40.42 -7.73 19.12
N ASP A 181 41.30 -8.25 18.26
CA ASP A 181 42.58 -7.61 17.88
C ASP A 181 42.44 -6.78 16.60
N LEU A 182 41.19 -6.44 16.24
CA LEU A 182 40.87 -5.64 15.06
C LEU A 182 41.29 -4.19 15.29
N SER A 183 41.99 -3.61 14.31
CA SER A 183 42.44 -2.23 14.31
C SER A 183 41.95 -1.50 13.06
N ALA A 184 41.77 -0.17 13.17
CA ALA A 184 41.39 0.68 12.06
C ALA A 184 42.39 1.83 11.94
N SER A 185 42.76 2.17 10.72
CA SER A 185 43.55 3.36 10.39
C SER A 185 42.85 4.13 9.28
N THR A 186 42.90 5.46 9.34
CA THR A 186 42.27 6.29 8.32
C THR A 186 43.29 7.01 7.46
N ARG A 187 42.94 7.23 6.20
CA ARG A 187 43.68 8.12 5.30
C ARG A 187 42.73 8.75 4.30
N THR A 188 43.14 9.87 3.72
CA THR A 188 42.41 10.45 2.60
C THR A 188 43.01 9.96 1.29
N VAL A 189 42.23 9.25 0.49
CA VAL A 189 42.66 8.78 -0.83
C VAL A 189 42.06 9.64 -1.93
N ARG A 190 42.81 9.81 -3.02
CA ARG A 190 42.24 10.39 -4.23
C ARG A 190 41.52 9.31 -5.01
N VAL A 191 40.34 9.65 -5.51
CA VAL A 191 39.56 8.75 -6.34
C VAL A 191 39.23 9.44 -7.65
N ASP A 192 39.35 8.69 -8.74
CA ASP A 192 39.02 9.15 -10.07
C ASP A 192 37.62 8.66 -10.40
N VAL A 193 36.70 9.60 -10.61
CA VAL A 193 35.32 9.30 -10.97
C VAL A 193 35.20 9.54 -12.47
N ALA A 194 35.74 8.62 -13.26
CA ALA A 194 35.82 8.76 -14.71
C ALA A 194 34.45 8.73 -15.40
N ALA A 195 33.41 8.19 -14.75
CA ALA A 195 32.15 7.81 -15.39
C ALA A 195 31.01 8.85 -15.35
N VAL A 196 31.09 9.92 -14.56
CA VAL A 196 29.97 10.91 -14.43
C VAL A 196 29.77 11.76 -15.69
N ARG A 197 30.68 11.69 -16.67
CA ARG A 197 30.59 12.46 -17.91
C ARG A 197 30.13 11.66 -19.15
N SER A 198 29.81 10.37 -19.02
CA SER A 198 29.69 9.49 -20.20
C SER A 198 28.34 8.80 -20.40
N ALA A 199 27.24 9.34 -19.87
CA ALA A 199 25.89 8.95 -20.29
C ALA A 199 25.08 10.14 -20.85
N THR A 200 25.37 11.37 -20.45
CA THR A 200 24.77 12.59 -21.02
C THR A 200 25.39 13.03 -22.35
N ALA A 201 26.46 12.38 -22.80
CA ALA A 201 27.17 12.73 -24.03
C ALA A 201 26.76 11.81 -25.21
N SER A 202 26.01 12.40 -26.14
CA SER A 202 25.82 12.01 -27.56
C SER A 202 24.40 11.62 -27.98
N LEU A 203 23.38 12.38 -27.57
CA LEU A 203 22.26 12.63 -28.48
C LEU A 203 22.64 13.86 -29.32
N SER A 204 23.16 13.62 -30.53
CA SER A 204 23.51 14.70 -31.45
C SER A 204 22.24 15.50 -31.79
N LEU A 205 22.19 16.75 -31.34
CA LEU A 205 21.16 17.71 -31.72
C LEU A 205 21.64 18.49 -32.96
N PRO A 206 20.75 18.80 -33.92
CA PRO A 206 21.10 19.68 -35.02
C PRO A 206 21.53 21.07 -34.49
N PRO A 207 22.65 21.65 -34.96
CA PRO A 207 23.15 22.93 -34.48
C PRO A 207 22.24 24.13 -34.81
N ASP A 208 21.34 23.98 -35.79
CA ASP A 208 20.58 25.09 -36.40
C ASP A 208 19.09 25.13 -35.97
N LEU A 209 18.73 24.57 -34.82
CA LEU A 209 17.35 24.62 -34.34
C LEU A 209 16.94 26.06 -33.94
N PRO A 210 15.71 26.51 -34.28
CA PRO A 210 15.28 27.87 -34.00
C PRO A 210 15.09 28.13 -32.50
N ARG A 211 15.20 29.39 -32.09
CA ARG A 211 14.85 29.83 -30.74
C ARG A 211 13.36 30.09 -30.62
N LEU A 212 12.74 29.49 -29.63
CA LEU A 212 11.34 29.68 -29.28
C LEU A 212 11.26 30.68 -28.13
N ASP A 213 10.39 31.69 -28.25
CA ASP A 213 10.06 32.58 -27.13
C ASP A 213 9.02 31.93 -26.21
N GLU A 214 9.34 30.72 -25.75
CA GLU A 214 8.46 29.88 -24.94
C GLU A 214 9.16 29.54 -23.62
N ARG A 215 8.35 29.35 -22.58
CA ARG A 215 8.78 28.78 -21.31
C ARG A 215 8.14 27.41 -21.13
N TRP A 216 8.95 26.43 -20.79
CA TRP A 216 8.48 25.07 -20.51
C TRP A 216 8.63 24.75 -19.02
N VAL A 217 7.77 23.85 -18.54
CA VAL A 217 7.79 23.31 -17.18
C VAL A 217 7.92 21.81 -17.29
N ALA A 218 8.93 21.23 -16.63
CA ALA A 218 9.18 19.80 -16.63
C ALA A 218 9.11 19.25 -15.20
N GLY A 219 8.31 18.20 -15.01
CA GLY A 219 8.06 17.66 -13.69
C GLY A 219 7.71 16.18 -13.72
N THR A 220 7.72 15.58 -12.54
CA THR A 220 7.24 14.21 -12.33
C THR A 220 5.77 14.24 -11.91
N VAL A 221 5.00 13.28 -12.41
CA VAL A 221 3.63 12.98 -11.94
C VAL A 221 3.64 11.57 -11.35
N LEU A 222 2.97 11.39 -10.21
CA LEU A 222 2.88 10.09 -9.55
C LEU A 222 1.90 9.20 -10.34
N ASP A 223 2.35 8.01 -10.74
CA ASP A 223 1.47 6.99 -11.31
C ASP A 223 1.06 6.03 -10.19
N GLU A 224 -0.14 6.19 -9.63
CA GLU A 224 -0.68 5.28 -8.61
C GLU A 224 -1.23 3.97 -9.21
N GLY A 225 -1.12 3.77 -10.53
CA GLY A 225 -1.49 2.53 -11.25
C GLY A 225 -0.41 1.46 -11.26
N LEU A 226 0.82 1.79 -10.85
CA LEU A 226 1.95 0.88 -10.76
C LEU A 226 1.81 0.03 -9.49
N GLY A 227 1.64 -1.29 -9.68
CA GLY A 227 1.52 -2.23 -8.57
C GLY A 227 2.77 -2.22 -7.67
N PRO A 228 2.76 -2.91 -6.51
CA PRO A 228 3.91 -2.96 -5.59
C PRO A 228 5.22 -3.54 -6.18
N ALA A 229 5.24 -3.90 -7.46
CA ALA A 229 6.41 -4.34 -8.22
C ALA A 229 7.10 -3.20 -9.01
N ASP A 230 6.45 -2.05 -9.21
CA ASP A 230 6.85 -1.01 -10.17
C ASP A 230 7.22 0.32 -9.48
N VAL A 231 7.79 0.26 -8.28
CA VAL A 231 8.13 1.43 -7.44
C VAL A 231 9.24 2.32 -8.03
N ASP A 232 9.83 1.93 -9.17
CA ASP A 232 11.02 2.55 -9.77
C ASP A 232 10.78 3.20 -11.15
N GLU A 233 9.52 3.34 -11.57
CA GLU A 233 9.13 4.04 -12.80
C GLU A 233 8.47 5.40 -12.45
N ILE A 234 8.98 6.47 -13.04
CA ILE A 234 8.45 7.82 -12.89
C ILE A 234 7.85 8.30 -14.22
N ALA A 235 6.64 8.85 -14.18
CA ALA A 235 6.09 9.55 -15.33
C ALA A 235 6.65 10.98 -15.35
N VAL A 236 7.32 11.34 -16.44
CA VAL A 236 7.84 12.68 -16.68
C VAL A 236 6.95 13.38 -17.70
N VAL A 237 6.55 14.61 -17.39
CA VAL A 237 5.81 15.48 -18.31
C VAL A 237 6.59 16.76 -18.60
N VAL A 238 6.49 17.25 -19.83
CA VAL A 238 6.92 18.59 -20.22
C VAL A 238 5.71 19.37 -20.73
N ILE A 239 5.45 20.52 -20.09
CA ILE A 239 4.31 21.40 -20.34
C ILE A 239 4.82 22.71 -20.92
N ASN A 240 4.16 23.21 -21.97
CA ASN A 240 4.37 24.57 -22.44
C ASN A 240 3.52 25.52 -21.60
N GLU A 241 4.16 26.33 -20.74
CA GLU A 241 3.49 27.23 -19.80
C GLU A 241 2.54 28.18 -20.54
N SER A 242 3.00 28.76 -21.65
CA SER A 242 2.22 29.74 -22.42
C SER A 242 0.95 29.17 -23.06
N LYS A 243 0.92 27.85 -23.30
CA LYS A 243 -0.20 27.14 -23.94
C LYS A 243 -1.05 26.36 -22.93
N GLY A 244 -0.59 26.21 -21.69
CA GLY A 244 -1.22 25.36 -20.68
C GLY A 244 -1.39 23.90 -21.14
N LEU A 245 -0.48 23.38 -21.98
CA LEU A 245 -0.63 22.10 -22.65
C LEU A 245 0.65 21.26 -22.49
N ALA A 246 0.48 19.98 -22.16
CA ALA A 246 1.59 19.02 -22.24
C ALA A 246 2.02 18.80 -23.70
N ILE A 247 3.30 19.03 -23.92
CA ILE A 247 3.96 18.91 -25.23
C ILE A 247 4.76 17.62 -25.36
N ALA A 248 5.11 16.99 -24.24
CA ALA A 248 5.76 15.68 -24.22
C ALA A 248 5.52 14.96 -22.88
N HIS A 249 5.58 13.62 -22.90
CA HIS A 249 5.63 12.81 -21.69
C HIS A 249 6.39 11.49 -21.95
N CYS A 250 7.00 10.90 -20.92
CA CYS A 250 7.49 9.53 -20.98
C CYS A 250 7.39 8.85 -19.62
N ALA A 251 7.28 7.53 -19.62
CA ALA A 251 7.66 6.74 -18.46
C ALA A 251 9.18 6.58 -18.46
N ALA A 252 9.82 6.88 -17.35
CA ALA A 252 11.24 6.72 -17.16
C ALA A 252 11.46 5.81 -15.97
N SER A 253 12.02 4.63 -16.22
CA SER A 253 12.43 3.71 -15.18
C SER A 253 13.91 3.88 -14.85
N SER A 254 14.31 3.43 -13.67
CA SER A 254 15.74 3.32 -13.33
C SER A 254 16.53 2.43 -14.29
N ASP A 255 15.87 1.58 -15.07
CA ASP A 255 16.48 0.64 -16.03
C ASP A 255 16.73 1.27 -17.42
N GLU A 256 16.16 2.46 -17.70
CA GLU A 256 16.42 3.23 -18.92
C GLU A 256 16.90 4.66 -18.61
N PRO A 257 18.16 4.85 -18.22
CA PRO A 257 18.69 6.16 -17.77
C PRO A 257 18.69 7.25 -18.85
N ASP A 258 18.57 6.87 -20.12
CA ASP A 258 18.53 7.79 -21.25
C ASP A 258 17.11 8.21 -21.66
N ALA A 259 16.06 7.68 -21.03
CA ALA A 259 14.66 7.93 -21.42
C ALA A 259 14.31 9.44 -21.38
N ILE A 260 14.73 10.14 -20.32
CA ILE A 260 14.47 11.58 -20.15
C ILE A 260 15.32 12.42 -21.13
N PRO A 261 16.65 12.19 -21.29
CA PRO A 261 17.42 12.82 -22.35
C PRO A 261 16.86 12.60 -23.76
N LYS A 262 16.43 11.37 -24.10
CA LYS A 262 15.80 11.04 -25.39
C LYS A 262 14.50 11.80 -25.61
N LEU A 263 13.66 11.91 -24.57
CA LEU A 263 12.42 12.69 -24.59
C LEU A 263 12.69 14.14 -25.00
N PHE A 264 13.61 14.80 -24.31
CA PHE A 264 13.97 16.19 -24.60
C PHE A 264 14.61 16.33 -25.98
N ALA A 265 15.47 15.40 -26.40
CA ALA A 265 16.06 15.46 -27.73
C ALA A 265 15.01 15.34 -28.84
N ALA A 266 14.04 14.42 -28.70
CA ALA A 266 12.93 14.25 -29.63
C ALA A 266 12.03 15.50 -29.67
N LEU A 267 11.74 16.07 -28.50
CA LEU A 267 10.95 17.30 -28.36
C LEU A 267 11.62 18.49 -29.07
N LEU A 268 12.92 18.69 -28.84
CA LEU A 268 13.72 19.74 -29.49
C LEU A 268 13.81 19.57 -31.02
N ARG A 269 13.83 18.32 -31.50
CA ARG A 269 13.80 17.98 -32.94
C ARG A 269 12.40 18.10 -33.57
N GLY A 270 11.36 18.40 -32.79
CA GLY A 270 9.99 18.52 -33.29
C GLY A 270 9.36 17.19 -33.67
N GLU A 271 9.78 16.09 -33.04
CA GLU A 271 9.26 14.73 -33.29
C GLU A 271 7.92 14.48 -32.59
N TRP A 272 7.33 15.51 -31.95
CA TRP A 272 6.07 15.45 -31.22
C TRP A 272 4.98 16.25 -31.95
N GLU A 273 3.79 15.66 -32.15
CA GLU A 273 2.70 16.25 -32.96
C GLU A 273 2.28 17.66 -32.53
N ARG A 274 2.50 18.02 -31.25
CA ARG A 274 1.98 19.25 -30.62
C ARG A 274 3.03 20.35 -30.44
N GLN A 275 4.29 20.11 -30.83
CA GLN A 275 5.38 21.07 -30.65
C GLN A 275 6.38 21.02 -31.81
N GLY A 276 6.63 22.17 -32.43
CA GLY A 276 7.64 22.29 -33.49
C GLY A 276 9.08 22.26 -32.97
N PRO A 277 10.06 22.02 -33.86
CA PRO A 277 11.48 21.98 -33.48
C PRO A 277 11.95 23.35 -32.94
N GLY A 278 12.82 23.33 -31.95
CA GLY A 278 13.42 24.56 -31.42
C GLY A 278 13.78 24.51 -29.94
N PHE A 279 14.64 25.43 -29.52
CA PHE A 279 15.07 25.60 -28.13
C PHE A 279 14.18 26.62 -27.42
N PRO A 280 13.56 26.30 -26.27
CA PRO A 280 12.82 27.27 -25.47
C PRO A 280 13.75 28.34 -24.90
N ARG A 281 13.17 29.46 -24.46
CA ARG A 281 13.91 30.48 -23.73
C ARG A 281 14.35 29.96 -22.36
N GLU A 282 13.44 29.25 -21.70
CA GLU A 282 13.59 28.80 -20.32
C GLU A 282 12.86 27.47 -20.08
N VAL A 283 13.44 26.61 -19.24
CA VAL A 283 12.82 25.41 -18.70
C VAL A 283 12.86 25.48 -17.18
N LEU A 284 11.69 25.42 -16.56
CA LEU A 284 11.52 25.28 -15.12
C LEU A 284 11.37 23.80 -14.77
N PHE A 285 12.12 23.32 -13.78
CA PHE A 285 12.07 21.94 -13.33
C PHE A 285 11.41 21.89 -11.95
N THR A 286 10.41 21.03 -11.75
CA THR A 286 9.89 20.73 -10.40
C THR A 286 10.59 19.53 -9.76
N ASP A 287 11.38 18.78 -10.54
CA ASP A 287 12.13 17.62 -10.07
C ASP A 287 13.61 17.72 -10.46
N SER A 288 14.48 17.72 -9.45
CA SER A 288 15.93 17.78 -9.62
C SER A 288 16.51 16.62 -10.45
N ARG A 289 15.84 15.45 -10.45
CA ARG A 289 16.28 14.26 -11.20
C ARG A 289 16.26 14.52 -12.70
N ILE A 290 15.19 15.16 -13.17
CA ILE A 290 15.01 15.55 -14.57
C ILE A 290 16.05 16.62 -14.93
N GLN A 291 16.19 17.64 -14.07
CA GLN A 291 17.11 18.75 -14.32
C GLN A 291 18.55 18.25 -14.53
N VAL A 292 19.08 17.43 -13.62
CA VAL A 292 20.48 16.98 -13.69
C VAL A 292 20.78 16.22 -14.98
N GLN A 293 19.82 15.46 -15.50
CA GLN A 293 19.99 14.66 -16.72
C GLN A 293 19.98 15.49 -18.00
N VAL A 294 19.28 16.63 -18.01
CA VAL A 294 18.95 17.36 -19.26
C VAL A 294 19.60 18.75 -19.32
N GLU A 295 19.83 19.39 -18.17
CA GLU A 295 20.38 20.74 -18.07
C GLU A 295 21.71 20.94 -18.81
N PRO A 296 22.70 20.00 -18.79
CA PRO A 296 23.93 20.16 -19.55
C PRO A 296 23.67 20.34 -21.06
N MET A 297 22.77 19.52 -21.63
CA MET A 297 22.40 19.57 -23.05
C MET A 297 21.71 20.89 -23.42
N LEU A 298 20.87 21.42 -22.53
CA LEU A 298 20.10 22.65 -22.74
C LEU A 298 20.96 23.92 -22.57
N ARG A 299 21.84 23.94 -21.56
CA ARG A 299 22.73 25.08 -21.28
C ARG A 299 23.78 25.29 -22.37
N ASP A 300 24.31 24.20 -22.94
CA ASP A 300 25.24 24.28 -24.08
C ASP A 300 24.63 25.00 -25.29
N HIS A 301 23.30 24.98 -25.38
CA HIS A 301 22.51 25.68 -26.39
C HIS A 301 21.80 26.91 -25.82
N GLY A 302 22.28 27.48 -24.72
CA GLY A 302 21.86 28.75 -24.12
C GLY A 302 20.41 28.82 -23.64
N VAL A 303 19.80 27.71 -23.26
CA VAL A 303 18.48 27.68 -22.59
C VAL A 303 18.66 27.95 -21.11
N GLN A 304 17.82 28.81 -20.51
CA GLN A 304 17.83 29.03 -19.07
C GLN A 304 17.17 27.85 -18.35
N CYS A 305 17.81 27.33 -17.31
CA CYS A 305 17.32 26.19 -16.53
C CYS A 305 17.24 26.59 -15.04
N SER A 306 16.07 26.41 -14.43
CA SER A 306 15.84 26.76 -13.02
C SER A 306 15.07 25.64 -12.32
N LEU A 307 15.49 25.27 -11.11
CA LEU A 307 14.71 24.39 -10.23
C LEU A 307 13.72 25.22 -9.43
N ILE A 308 12.48 24.75 -9.35
CA ILE A 308 11.40 25.34 -8.55
C ILE A 308 10.78 24.25 -7.68
N ASP A 309 10.30 24.61 -6.50
CA ASP A 309 9.75 23.63 -5.55
C ASP A 309 8.40 23.07 -6.02
N HIS A 310 7.65 23.85 -6.80
CA HIS A 310 6.25 23.56 -7.15
C HIS A 310 5.83 24.32 -8.41
N HIS A 311 4.88 23.75 -9.19
CA HIS A 311 4.23 24.46 -10.29
C HIS A 311 2.79 23.96 -10.50
N GLU A 312 1.80 24.87 -10.47
CA GLU A 312 0.37 24.54 -10.56
C GLU A 312 0.00 23.69 -11.80
N LEU A 313 0.59 23.99 -12.97
CA LEU A 313 0.35 23.20 -14.19
C LEU A 313 0.79 21.72 -14.09
N ILE A 314 1.77 21.38 -13.24
CA ILE A 314 2.18 19.99 -13.04
C ILE A 314 1.10 19.25 -12.24
N ASP A 315 0.53 19.89 -11.22
CA ASP A 315 -0.58 19.32 -10.43
C ASP A 315 -1.85 19.20 -11.26
N GLU A 316 -2.21 20.25 -12.01
CA GLU A 316 -3.36 20.22 -12.92
C GLU A 316 -3.22 19.09 -13.95
N TYR A 317 -1.99 18.85 -14.43
CA TYR A 317 -1.72 17.76 -15.35
C TYR A 317 -1.65 16.39 -14.65
N ALA A 318 -1.21 16.30 -13.39
CA ALA A 318 -1.28 15.09 -12.58
C ALA A 318 -2.74 14.69 -12.32
N ASP A 319 -3.57 15.63 -11.90
CA ASP A 319 -5.01 15.45 -11.71
C ASP A 319 -5.70 15.06 -13.02
N LEU A 320 -5.26 15.68 -14.13
CA LEU A 320 -5.71 15.31 -15.47
C LEU A 320 -5.19 13.92 -15.87
N CYS A 321 -3.97 13.53 -15.51
CA CYS A 321 -3.37 12.20 -15.75
C CYS A 321 -4.04 11.10 -14.92
N ASP A 322 -4.45 11.36 -13.68
CA ASP A 322 -5.27 10.42 -12.90
C ASP A 322 -6.67 10.26 -13.51
N THR A 323 -7.18 11.33 -14.13
CA THR A 323 -8.42 11.31 -14.91
C THR A 323 -8.21 10.69 -16.31
N LEU A 324 -7.01 10.80 -16.87
CA LEU A 324 -6.56 10.29 -18.16
C LEU A 324 -5.71 9.03 -18.02
N LEU A 325 -5.68 8.31 -16.89
CA LEU A 325 -4.89 7.07 -16.74
C LEU A 325 -5.43 5.96 -17.68
N ALA A 326 -6.60 6.20 -18.26
CA ALA A 326 -7.12 5.54 -19.45
C ALA A 326 -6.20 5.67 -20.69
N ASP A 327 -5.28 6.63 -20.72
CA ASP A 327 -4.26 6.86 -21.75
C ASP A 327 -3.02 6.00 -21.54
N ALA A 328 -2.75 5.49 -20.34
CA ALA A 328 -1.70 4.48 -20.14
C ALA A 328 -2.05 3.14 -20.85
N LEU A 329 -3.33 2.94 -21.22
CA LEU A 329 -3.75 1.89 -22.14
C LEU A 329 -3.36 2.16 -23.62
N ARG A 330 -2.75 3.32 -23.93
CA ARG A 330 -2.33 3.68 -25.30
C ARG A 330 -0.95 3.13 -25.70
N GLN A 331 -0.21 2.48 -24.78
CA GLN A 331 1.09 1.88 -25.11
C GLN A 331 1.05 0.35 -25.30
N GLU A 332 -0.12 -0.28 -25.35
CA GLU A 332 -0.20 -1.61 -25.97
C GLU A 332 -0.35 -1.48 -27.50
N PRO A 333 0.37 -2.31 -28.29
CA PRO A 333 0.36 -2.20 -29.74
C PRO A 333 -1.07 -2.32 -30.27
N GLN A 334 -1.44 -1.41 -31.18
CA GLN A 334 -2.71 -1.50 -31.91
C GLN A 334 -2.88 -2.92 -32.46
N VAL A 335 -3.80 -3.69 -31.87
CA VAL A 335 -4.21 -4.96 -32.45
C VAL A 335 -4.94 -4.61 -33.72
N ALA A 336 -4.37 -5.00 -34.88
CA ALA A 336 -4.99 -4.79 -36.17
C ALA A 336 -6.47 -5.22 -36.12
N LYS A 337 -7.37 -4.44 -36.72
CA LYS A 337 -8.79 -4.81 -36.82
C LYS A 337 -8.91 -6.17 -37.51
N THR A 338 -9.04 -7.22 -36.71
CA THR A 338 -9.27 -8.58 -37.20
C THR A 338 -10.77 -8.86 -37.19
N ASP A 339 -11.25 -9.47 -38.26
CA ASP A 339 -12.67 -9.88 -38.35
C ASP A 339 -12.89 -11.31 -37.82
N SER A 340 -11.81 -11.96 -37.37
CA SER A 340 -11.82 -13.24 -36.68
C SER A 340 -12.07 -13.06 -35.18
N LEU A 341 -13.06 -13.77 -34.64
CA LEU A 341 -13.34 -13.76 -33.20
C LEU A 341 -12.16 -14.37 -32.42
N PRO A 342 -11.69 -13.71 -31.33
CA PRO A 342 -10.68 -14.29 -30.46
C PRO A 342 -11.09 -15.66 -29.91
N THR A 343 -10.12 -16.55 -29.75
CA THR A 343 -10.33 -17.91 -29.19
C THR A 343 -9.81 -18.05 -27.75
N THR A 344 -8.94 -17.13 -27.32
CA THR A 344 -8.32 -17.10 -25.99
C THR A 344 -8.96 -16.03 -25.10
N LEU A 345 -8.80 -16.16 -23.78
CA LEU A 345 -9.27 -15.17 -22.81
C LEU A 345 -8.52 -13.84 -22.99
N GLU A 346 -7.20 -13.93 -23.17
CA GLU A 346 -6.29 -12.80 -23.38
C GLU A 346 -6.68 -12.01 -24.61
N GLY A 347 -7.01 -12.69 -25.73
CA GLY A 347 -7.42 -12.02 -26.95
C GLY A 347 -8.74 -11.26 -26.82
N TRP A 348 -9.70 -11.81 -26.05
CA TRP A 348 -10.95 -11.09 -25.76
C TRP A 348 -10.73 -9.90 -24.83
N LYS A 349 -9.87 -10.02 -23.81
CA LYS A 349 -9.53 -8.91 -22.91
C LYS A 349 -8.82 -7.77 -23.65
N ALA A 350 -7.83 -8.08 -24.48
CA ALA A 350 -7.14 -7.07 -25.30
C ALA A 350 -8.12 -6.37 -26.26
N ALA A 351 -9.04 -7.11 -26.88
CA ALA A 351 -10.05 -6.52 -27.75
C ALA A 351 -11.06 -5.63 -27.00
N ASP A 352 -11.48 -6.03 -25.79
CA ASP A 352 -12.36 -5.22 -24.93
C ASP A 352 -11.68 -3.94 -24.45
N LEU A 353 -10.39 -4.02 -24.12
CA LEU A 353 -9.57 -2.88 -23.75
C LEU A 353 -9.46 -1.86 -24.89
N GLU A 354 -9.11 -2.32 -26.08
CA GLU A 354 -9.00 -1.48 -27.28
C GLU A 354 -10.36 -0.88 -27.67
N LEU A 355 -11.44 -1.66 -27.59
CA LEU A 355 -12.78 -1.13 -27.81
C LEU A 355 -13.14 -0.06 -26.78
N THR A 356 -12.86 -0.29 -25.49
CA THR A 356 -13.11 0.69 -24.42
C THR A 356 -12.41 2.01 -24.73
N ARG A 357 -11.13 1.94 -25.12
CA ARG A 357 -10.32 3.08 -25.51
C ARG A 357 -10.98 3.87 -26.66
N GLN A 358 -11.35 3.19 -27.74
CA GLN A 358 -12.03 3.81 -28.89
C GLN A 358 -13.38 4.45 -28.51
N LEU A 359 -14.15 3.81 -27.64
CA LEU A 359 -15.45 4.33 -27.20
C LEU A 359 -15.29 5.59 -26.35
N CYS A 360 -14.30 5.63 -25.45
CA CYS A 360 -13.98 6.81 -24.65
C CYS A 360 -13.55 7.99 -25.54
N ASP A 361 -12.60 7.78 -26.45
CA ASP A 361 -12.13 8.82 -27.39
C ASP A 361 -13.31 9.43 -28.20
N LEU A 362 -14.22 8.58 -28.69
CA LEU A 362 -15.39 9.02 -29.45
C LEU A 362 -16.40 9.81 -28.59
N VAL A 363 -16.57 9.43 -27.33
CA VAL A 363 -17.48 10.13 -26.42
C VAL A 363 -16.93 11.51 -26.07
N ASP A 364 -15.64 11.62 -25.82
CA ASP A 364 -15.00 12.89 -25.46
C ASP A 364 -14.97 13.86 -26.64
N GLY A 365 -14.64 13.38 -27.84
CA GLY A 365 -14.69 14.19 -29.07
C GLY A 365 -16.09 14.68 -29.44
N GLN A 366 -17.16 14.05 -28.92
CA GLN A 366 -18.56 14.44 -29.17
C GLN A 366 -19.20 15.20 -27.99
N SER A 367 -18.49 15.36 -26.87
CA SER A 367 -19.07 15.86 -25.63
C SER A 367 -19.14 17.39 -25.60
N LYS A 368 -20.35 17.93 -25.39
CA LYS A 368 -20.53 19.35 -25.00
C LYS A 368 -20.53 19.42 -23.46
N SER A 369 -19.83 20.40 -22.87
CA SER A 369 -19.73 20.60 -21.41
C SER A 369 -21.08 20.47 -20.67
N LYS A 370 -22.16 21.12 -21.15
CA LYS A 370 -23.50 20.99 -20.51
C LYS A 370 -24.11 19.58 -20.54
N SER A 371 -23.70 18.73 -21.47
CA SER A 371 -24.19 17.35 -21.58
C SER A 371 -23.48 16.41 -20.61
N ILE A 372 -22.20 16.67 -20.30
CA ILE A 372 -21.45 15.88 -19.32
C ILE A 372 -21.90 16.22 -17.91
N ASP A 373 -22.15 17.50 -17.59
CA ASP A 373 -22.67 17.91 -16.28
C ASP A 373 -24.00 17.22 -15.95
N ARG A 374 -24.90 17.10 -16.93
CA ARG A 374 -26.18 16.40 -16.75
C ARG A 374 -26.00 14.90 -16.51
N ALA A 375 -25.02 14.28 -17.16
CA ALA A 375 -24.71 12.87 -16.96
C ALA A 375 -24.12 12.65 -15.55
N ILE A 376 -23.17 13.49 -15.14
CA ILE A 376 -22.57 13.51 -13.80
C ILE A 376 -23.68 13.66 -12.74
N ALA A 377 -24.53 14.69 -12.86
CA ALA A 377 -25.63 14.90 -11.92
C ALA A 377 -26.59 13.71 -11.85
N ARG A 378 -26.88 13.04 -12.97
CA ARG A 378 -27.77 11.88 -12.96
C ARG A 378 -27.12 10.66 -12.29
N TYR A 379 -25.83 10.43 -12.51
CA TYR A 379 -25.13 9.27 -11.95
C TYR A 379 -24.70 9.45 -10.50
N PHE A 380 -24.26 10.65 -10.10
CA PHE A 380 -23.79 10.91 -8.73
C PHE A 380 -24.82 11.62 -7.85
N GLY A 381 -25.96 12.03 -8.40
CA GLY A 381 -27.04 12.74 -7.70
C GLY A 381 -27.03 14.25 -7.96
N THR A 382 -25.86 14.89 -7.89
CA THR A 382 -25.66 16.30 -8.29
C THR A 382 -24.32 16.47 -8.99
N THR A 383 -24.14 17.60 -9.72
CA THR A 383 -22.87 17.89 -10.38
C THR A 383 -21.75 18.09 -9.34
N GLU A 384 -22.02 18.82 -8.27
CA GLU A 384 -21.06 19.12 -7.20
C GLU A 384 -20.61 17.84 -6.50
N THR A 385 -21.56 16.95 -6.21
CA THR A 385 -21.29 15.65 -5.60
C THR A 385 -20.46 14.79 -6.54
N GLY A 386 -20.75 14.81 -7.84
CA GLY A 386 -19.96 14.09 -8.83
C GLY A 386 -18.53 14.60 -8.95
N VAL A 387 -18.32 15.91 -8.95
CA VAL A 387 -16.97 16.51 -8.92
C VAL A 387 -16.21 16.08 -7.66
N GLU A 388 -16.85 16.17 -6.49
CA GLU A 388 -16.23 15.75 -5.23
C GLU A 388 -15.90 14.25 -5.20
N VAL A 389 -16.80 13.39 -5.72
CA VAL A 389 -16.53 11.94 -5.83
C VAL A 389 -15.35 11.68 -6.75
N LEU A 390 -15.33 12.30 -7.93
CA LEU A 390 -14.28 12.11 -8.93
C LEU A 390 -12.92 12.63 -8.45
N SER A 391 -12.87 13.65 -7.58
CA SER A 391 -11.61 14.16 -7.02
C SER A 391 -11.19 13.48 -5.72
N THR A 392 -12.11 13.18 -4.81
CA THR A 392 -11.78 12.72 -3.44
C THR A 392 -11.69 11.20 -3.35
N LEU A 393 -12.31 10.47 -4.28
CA LEU A 393 -12.40 9.00 -4.24
C LEU A 393 -11.67 8.33 -5.41
N GLN A 394 -10.67 9.00 -6.02
CA GLN A 394 -9.89 8.49 -7.16
C GLN A 394 -9.32 7.10 -6.92
N GLN A 395 -8.82 6.82 -5.71
CA GLN A 395 -8.34 5.50 -5.26
C GLN A 395 -9.34 4.34 -5.45
N PHE A 396 -10.64 4.64 -5.56
CA PHE A 396 -11.69 3.65 -5.82
C PHE A 396 -12.15 3.60 -7.29
N GLN A 397 -11.51 4.35 -8.18
CA GLN A 397 -11.73 4.37 -9.62
C GLN A 397 -13.19 4.70 -10.05
N PRO A 398 -13.82 5.78 -9.53
CA PRO A 398 -15.21 6.13 -9.83
C PRO A 398 -15.45 6.51 -11.30
N LEU A 399 -14.42 6.99 -12.00
CA LEU A 399 -14.51 7.40 -13.40
C LEU A 399 -14.85 6.22 -14.32
N GLY A 400 -14.21 5.06 -14.13
CA GLY A 400 -14.46 3.88 -14.96
C GLY A 400 -15.91 3.41 -14.86
N ALA A 401 -16.45 3.34 -13.64
CA ALA A 401 -17.85 2.99 -13.39
C ALA A 401 -18.83 4.01 -14.01
N PHE A 402 -18.54 5.30 -13.89
CA PHE A 402 -19.32 6.37 -14.51
C PHE A 402 -19.31 6.27 -16.03
N MET A 403 -18.14 6.05 -16.64
CA MET A 403 -17.99 5.96 -18.09
C MET A 403 -18.71 4.75 -18.66
N GLU A 404 -18.62 3.59 -18.02
CA GLU A 404 -19.36 2.40 -18.43
C GLU A 404 -20.88 2.64 -18.38
N TRP A 405 -21.40 3.22 -17.30
CA TRP A 405 -22.81 3.63 -17.21
C TRP A 405 -23.18 4.66 -18.29
N ARG A 406 -22.32 5.63 -18.56
CA ARG A 406 -22.56 6.67 -19.57
C ARG A 406 -22.64 6.07 -20.98
N LEU A 407 -21.82 5.08 -21.27
CA LEU A 407 -21.81 4.37 -22.56
C LEU A 407 -23.04 3.48 -22.71
N ALA A 408 -23.29 2.63 -21.70
CA ALA A 408 -24.24 1.53 -21.78
C ALA A 408 -25.68 1.94 -21.42
N ASP A 409 -25.87 2.90 -20.50
CA ASP A 409 -27.17 3.17 -19.87
C ASP A 409 -27.66 4.61 -20.02
N TYR A 410 -26.76 5.61 -20.11
CA TYR A 410 -27.16 7.01 -20.12
C TYR A 410 -27.97 7.37 -21.37
N ARG A 411 -29.18 7.90 -21.13
CA ARG A 411 -30.06 8.46 -22.14
C ARG A 411 -30.32 9.93 -21.83
N PRO A 412 -29.98 10.87 -22.74
CA PRO A 412 -30.29 12.28 -22.56
C PRO A 412 -31.79 12.55 -22.39
N THR A 413 -32.63 11.78 -23.09
CA THR A 413 -34.10 11.76 -22.97
C THR A 413 -34.61 10.33 -22.97
N ALA A 414 -35.83 10.07 -22.46
CA ALA A 414 -36.40 8.73 -22.39
C ALA A 414 -36.51 7.99 -23.75
N ARG A 415 -36.56 8.73 -24.87
CA ARG A 415 -36.63 8.16 -26.24
C ARG A 415 -35.26 8.04 -26.91
N SER A 416 -34.20 8.56 -26.30
CA SER A 416 -32.86 8.52 -26.87
C SER A 416 -32.26 7.12 -26.75
N LYS A 417 -31.57 6.67 -27.80
CA LYS A 417 -30.69 5.50 -27.72
C LYS A 417 -29.45 5.81 -26.87
N THR A 418 -28.94 4.80 -26.17
CA THR A 418 -27.64 4.88 -25.46
C THR A 418 -26.51 5.02 -26.47
N PHE A 419 -25.30 5.32 -25.99
CA PHE A 419 -24.17 5.43 -26.90
C PHE A 419 -23.86 4.09 -27.58
N LEU A 420 -23.82 3.01 -26.80
CA LEU A 420 -23.59 1.67 -27.33
C LEU A 420 -24.67 1.21 -28.32
N GLU A 421 -25.95 1.51 -28.07
CA GLU A 421 -27.03 1.21 -29.02
C GLU A 421 -26.86 1.95 -30.36
N LYS A 422 -26.25 3.14 -30.36
CA LYS A 422 -25.93 3.88 -31.59
C LYS A 422 -24.74 3.27 -32.31
N GLN A 423 -23.69 2.88 -31.58
CA GLN A 423 -22.52 2.21 -32.17
C GLN A 423 -22.92 0.88 -32.82
N LEU A 424 -23.84 0.12 -32.22
CA LEU A 424 -24.31 -1.14 -32.79
C LEU A 424 -25.05 -1.01 -34.13
N GLN A 425 -25.56 0.19 -34.46
CA GLN A 425 -26.20 0.50 -35.74
C GLN A 425 -25.22 0.86 -36.87
N ARG A 426 -23.94 1.04 -36.55
CA ARG A 426 -22.91 1.27 -37.55
C ARG A 426 -22.76 0.05 -38.46
N LYS A 427 -22.59 0.31 -39.75
CA LYS A 427 -22.39 -0.74 -40.76
C LYS A 427 -20.94 -1.21 -40.85
N ASP A 428 -20.00 -0.39 -40.38
CA ASP A 428 -18.55 -0.60 -40.41
C ASP A 428 -18.00 -1.24 -39.13
N LEU A 429 -18.87 -1.70 -38.23
CA LEU A 429 -18.49 -2.35 -36.99
C LEU A 429 -18.02 -3.79 -37.25
N CYS A 430 -16.80 -4.14 -36.85
CA CYS A 430 -16.27 -5.50 -37.05
C CYS A 430 -16.98 -6.51 -36.14
N ARG A 431 -16.80 -7.81 -36.41
CA ARG A 431 -17.48 -8.87 -35.63
C ARG A 431 -17.11 -8.88 -34.15
N VAL A 432 -15.86 -8.54 -33.82
CA VAL A 432 -15.35 -8.51 -32.44
C VAL A 432 -15.97 -7.35 -31.66
N GLU A 433 -15.91 -6.14 -32.22
CA GLU A 433 -16.53 -4.92 -31.66
C GLU A 433 -18.03 -5.15 -31.43
N ARG A 434 -18.74 -5.74 -32.41
CA ARG A 434 -20.16 -6.08 -32.29
C ARG A 434 -20.43 -7.00 -31.11
N ALA A 435 -19.69 -8.10 -30.99
CA ALA A 435 -19.89 -9.07 -29.91
C ALA A 435 -19.67 -8.46 -28.52
N LEU A 436 -18.66 -7.60 -28.38
CA LEU A 436 -18.36 -6.92 -27.12
C LEU A 436 -19.42 -5.86 -26.76
N ILE A 437 -19.88 -5.07 -27.74
CA ILE A 437 -20.97 -4.10 -27.52
C ILE A 437 -22.27 -4.81 -27.13
N GLU A 438 -22.60 -5.91 -27.82
CA GLU A 438 -23.76 -6.73 -27.48
C GLU A 438 -23.63 -7.35 -26.08
N ALA A 439 -22.44 -7.80 -25.68
CA ALA A 439 -22.19 -8.31 -24.33
C ALA A 439 -22.36 -7.24 -23.25
N ARG A 440 -21.89 -6.00 -23.48
CA ARG A 440 -22.09 -4.86 -22.55
C ARG A 440 -23.55 -4.47 -22.41
N LEU A 441 -24.30 -4.43 -23.51
CA LEU A 441 -25.74 -4.13 -23.52
C LEU A 441 -26.58 -5.22 -22.83
N ASN A 442 -26.15 -6.48 -22.94
CA ASN A 442 -26.81 -7.62 -22.30
C ASN A 442 -26.25 -7.97 -20.91
N ALA A 443 -25.28 -7.21 -20.43
CA ALA A 443 -24.56 -7.51 -19.20
C ALA A 443 -25.48 -7.59 -17.99
N ARG A 444 -25.16 -8.52 -17.09
CA ARG A 444 -25.90 -8.68 -15.84
C ARG A 444 -25.35 -7.71 -14.79
N LEU A 445 -26.06 -6.61 -14.58
CA LEU A 445 -25.73 -5.61 -13.57
C LEU A 445 -26.31 -5.98 -12.21
N SER A 446 -25.45 -6.05 -11.18
CA SER A 446 -25.86 -6.28 -9.79
C SER A 446 -24.73 -5.93 -8.80
N ILE A 447 -24.97 -6.18 -7.51
CA ILE A 447 -23.94 -6.17 -6.47
C ILE A 447 -23.61 -7.63 -6.14
N TYR A 448 -22.32 -7.98 -6.22
CA TYR A 448 -21.87 -9.34 -6.05
C TYR A 448 -20.94 -9.46 -4.86
N ARG A 449 -21.18 -10.45 -4.00
CA ARG A 449 -20.24 -10.87 -2.97
C ARG A 449 -19.21 -11.80 -3.59
N ILE A 450 -17.93 -11.58 -3.30
CA ILE A 450 -16.85 -12.49 -3.69
C ILE A 450 -16.84 -13.64 -2.69
N VAL A 451 -17.10 -14.84 -3.20
CA VAL A 451 -17.22 -16.07 -2.39
C VAL A 451 -15.88 -16.75 -2.23
N ALA A 452 -15.12 -16.84 -3.32
CA ALA A 452 -13.80 -17.44 -3.34
C ALA A 452 -12.97 -16.89 -4.50
N THR A 453 -11.65 -16.90 -4.37
CA THR A 453 -10.73 -16.54 -5.47
C THR A 453 -9.85 -17.72 -5.87
N ARG A 454 -9.49 -17.76 -7.16
CA ARG A 454 -8.42 -18.60 -7.70
C ARG A 454 -7.34 -17.66 -8.23
N PRO A 455 -6.27 -17.40 -7.45
CA PRO A 455 -5.30 -16.35 -7.75
C PRO A 455 -4.72 -16.44 -9.16
N GLY A 456 -4.83 -15.33 -9.90
CA GLY A 456 -4.34 -15.23 -11.27
C GLY A 456 -5.23 -15.86 -12.34
N GLU A 457 -6.43 -16.33 -11.98
CA GLU A 457 -7.35 -17.04 -12.87
C GLU A 457 -8.78 -16.49 -12.83
N SER A 458 -9.50 -16.66 -11.71
CA SER A 458 -10.95 -16.41 -11.64
C SER A 458 -11.46 -16.15 -10.22
N LEU A 459 -12.71 -15.70 -10.14
CA LEU A 459 -13.44 -15.39 -8.92
C LEU A 459 -14.79 -16.10 -8.96
N ASP A 460 -15.18 -16.74 -7.86
CA ASP A 460 -16.55 -17.21 -7.68
C ASP A 460 -17.33 -16.12 -6.93
N VAL A 461 -18.42 -15.64 -7.55
CA VAL A 461 -19.20 -14.50 -7.04
C VAL A 461 -20.67 -14.89 -6.88
N GLU A 462 -21.34 -14.28 -5.90
CA GLU A 462 -22.76 -14.49 -5.60
C GLU A 462 -23.51 -13.16 -5.64
N ASP A 463 -24.58 -13.07 -6.43
CA ASP A 463 -25.47 -11.92 -6.47
C ASP A 463 -26.20 -11.77 -5.12
N ILE A 464 -26.04 -10.63 -4.46
CA ILE A 464 -26.60 -10.46 -3.10
C ILE A 464 -28.14 -10.37 -3.09
N PHE A 465 -28.78 -10.10 -4.24
CA PHE A 465 -30.23 -9.94 -4.31
C PHE A 465 -30.95 -11.25 -4.58
N ASP A 466 -30.50 -12.02 -5.56
CA ASP A 466 -31.16 -13.29 -5.94
C ASP A 466 -30.36 -14.56 -5.60
N GLY A 467 -29.09 -14.44 -5.20
CA GLY A 467 -28.25 -15.56 -4.82
C GLY A 467 -27.68 -16.37 -6.00
N CYS A 468 -27.86 -15.90 -7.25
CA CYS A 468 -27.22 -16.54 -8.40
C CYS A 468 -25.70 -16.49 -8.27
N ARG A 469 -25.04 -17.61 -8.57
CA ARG A 469 -23.57 -17.71 -8.53
C ARG A 469 -22.96 -17.77 -9.93
N PHE A 470 -21.78 -17.17 -10.07
CA PHE A 470 -21.06 -17.10 -11.33
C PHE A 470 -19.55 -17.26 -11.09
N THR A 471 -18.86 -17.91 -12.04
CA THR A 471 -17.39 -17.87 -12.11
C THR A 471 -17.00 -16.79 -13.12
N VAL A 472 -16.27 -15.79 -12.63
CA VAL A 472 -15.86 -14.59 -13.36
C VAL A 472 -14.37 -14.65 -13.64
N HIS A 473 -13.96 -14.33 -14.86
CA HIS A 473 -12.58 -14.45 -15.31
C HIS A 473 -11.84 -13.12 -15.21
N ASP A 474 -11.13 -12.93 -14.09
CA ASP A 474 -10.26 -11.78 -13.89
C ASP A 474 -8.98 -12.13 -13.13
N ARG A 475 -7.82 -11.97 -13.80
CA ARG A 475 -6.51 -12.35 -13.27
C ARG A 475 -6.01 -11.36 -12.21
N SER A 476 -6.28 -10.06 -12.38
CA SER A 476 -5.81 -9.02 -11.48
C SER A 476 -6.59 -9.07 -10.18
N LEU A 477 -7.91 -9.05 -10.25
CA LEU A 477 -8.79 -9.05 -9.08
C LEU A 477 -8.73 -10.37 -8.31
N SER A 478 -8.52 -11.51 -8.97
CA SER A 478 -8.33 -12.80 -8.29
C SER A 478 -7.02 -12.91 -7.50
N GLY A 479 -5.99 -12.11 -7.84
CA GLY A 479 -4.74 -12.04 -7.09
C GLY A 479 -4.82 -11.16 -5.83
N CYS A 480 -5.92 -10.44 -5.63
CA CYS A 480 -6.12 -9.57 -4.47
C CYS A 480 -6.80 -10.31 -3.31
N ASP A 481 -6.61 -9.82 -2.08
CA ASP A 481 -7.34 -10.29 -0.89
C ASP A 481 -8.72 -9.62 -0.82
N VAL A 482 -9.68 -10.18 -1.56
CA VAL A 482 -11.02 -9.59 -1.77
C VAL A 482 -12.17 -10.52 -1.39
N GLU A 483 -11.88 -11.70 -0.84
CA GLU A 483 -12.90 -12.66 -0.40
C GLU A 483 -13.80 -12.06 0.70
N GLY A 484 -15.11 -12.34 0.63
CA GLY A 484 -16.11 -11.77 1.52
C GLY A 484 -16.52 -10.33 1.20
N GLY A 485 -15.71 -9.59 0.43
CA GLY A 485 -16.04 -8.26 -0.08
C GLY A 485 -17.22 -8.27 -1.05
N CYS A 486 -17.88 -7.11 -1.22
CA CYS A 486 -18.98 -6.93 -2.15
C CYS A 486 -18.63 -5.85 -3.20
N ILE A 487 -18.82 -6.14 -4.48
CA ILE A 487 -18.50 -5.22 -5.57
C ILE A 487 -19.69 -5.11 -6.53
N PRO A 488 -20.18 -3.88 -6.83
CA PRO A 488 -21.09 -3.65 -7.93
C PRO A 488 -20.39 -3.90 -9.27
N MET A 489 -20.92 -4.84 -10.06
CA MET A 489 -20.32 -5.24 -11.33
C MET A 489 -21.36 -5.44 -12.43
N ARG A 490 -20.91 -5.29 -13.67
CA ARG A 490 -21.56 -5.81 -14.88
C ARG A 490 -20.86 -7.10 -15.26
N LEU A 491 -21.60 -8.22 -15.27
CA LEU A 491 -21.07 -9.48 -15.76
C LEU A 491 -21.41 -9.61 -17.26
N MET A 492 -20.38 -9.53 -18.10
CA MET A 492 -20.48 -9.53 -19.56
C MET A 492 -20.10 -10.90 -20.09
N THR A 493 -21.02 -11.57 -20.78
CA THR A 493 -20.73 -12.88 -21.40
C THR A 493 -20.29 -12.69 -22.84
N VAL A 494 -19.08 -13.15 -23.16
CA VAL A 494 -18.54 -13.11 -24.51
C VAL A 494 -17.97 -14.48 -24.85
N SER A 495 -18.52 -15.12 -25.88
CA SER A 495 -18.20 -16.52 -26.19
C SER A 495 -18.46 -17.41 -24.98
N ARG A 496 -17.45 -18.14 -24.48
CA ARG A 496 -17.51 -18.96 -23.26
C ARG A 496 -17.07 -18.24 -21.98
N TRP A 497 -16.63 -16.99 -22.08
CA TRP A 497 -16.02 -16.26 -20.96
C TRP A 497 -17.01 -15.27 -20.34
N LEU A 498 -16.84 -15.02 -19.05
CA LEU A 498 -17.61 -14.06 -18.26
C LEU A 498 -16.66 -13.02 -17.66
N PHE A 499 -16.75 -11.78 -18.10
CA PHE A 499 -15.91 -10.67 -17.64
C PHE A 499 -16.64 -9.77 -16.66
N PRO A 500 -15.95 -9.23 -15.64
CA PRO A 500 -16.48 -8.14 -14.83
C PRO A 500 -16.13 -6.78 -15.47
N ALA A 501 -17.07 -5.85 -15.44
CA ALA A 501 -16.78 -4.42 -15.48
C ALA A 501 -17.31 -3.77 -14.20
N PHE A 502 -16.50 -2.94 -13.54
CA PHE A 502 -16.90 -2.29 -12.29
C PHE A 502 -18.03 -1.28 -12.53
N ALA A 503 -19.00 -1.26 -11.63
CA ALA A 503 -20.20 -0.41 -11.74
C ALA A 503 -20.42 0.50 -10.54
N GLY A 504 -19.53 0.46 -9.54
CA GLY A 504 -19.62 1.22 -8.30
C GLY A 504 -18.47 0.87 -7.34
N PRO A 505 -18.50 1.40 -6.09
CA PRO A 505 -17.43 1.21 -5.13
C PRO A 505 -17.35 -0.23 -4.63
N ALA A 506 -16.13 -0.72 -4.37
CA ALA A 506 -15.94 -1.91 -3.55
C ALA A 506 -16.40 -1.64 -2.10
N MET A 507 -17.09 -2.59 -1.50
CA MET A 507 -17.78 -2.44 -0.22
C MET A 507 -17.44 -3.55 0.75
N THR A 508 -17.25 -3.18 2.01
CA THR A 508 -17.29 -4.13 3.13
C THR A 508 -18.73 -4.52 3.45
N THR A 509 -18.95 -5.54 4.28
CA THR A 509 -20.30 -5.87 4.79
C THR A 509 -21.00 -4.67 5.43
N GLY A 510 -20.26 -3.86 6.21
CA GLY A 510 -20.83 -2.68 6.86
C GLY A 510 -21.25 -1.60 5.86
N ASP A 511 -20.51 -1.47 4.76
CA ASP A 511 -20.86 -0.54 3.69
C ASP A 511 -22.09 -1.00 2.90
N VAL A 512 -22.30 -2.30 2.71
CA VAL A 512 -23.50 -2.82 2.04
C VAL A 512 -24.76 -2.47 2.83
N ASP A 513 -24.76 -2.62 4.16
CA ASP A 513 -25.90 -2.21 4.99
C ASP A 513 -26.16 -0.70 4.92
N ARG A 514 -25.10 0.13 4.90
CA ARG A 514 -25.23 1.58 4.70
C ARG A 514 -25.77 1.93 3.32
N ALA A 515 -25.26 1.29 2.27
CA ALA A 515 -25.65 1.50 0.89
C ALA A 515 -27.12 1.14 0.65
N THR A 516 -27.54 -0.04 1.13
CA THR A 516 -28.93 -0.51 0.99
C THR A 516 -29.92 0.40 1.70
N ARG A 517 -29.65 0.80 2.96
CA ARG A 517 -30.49 1.77 3.68
C ARG A 517 -30.54 3.13 3.01
N PHE A 518 -29.42 3.60 2.49
CA PHE A 518 -29.37 4.86 1.75
C PHE A 518 -30.24 4.80 0.49
N LEU A 519 -30.12 3.73 -0.32
CA LEU A 519 -30.93 3.55 -1.53
C LEU A 519 -32.43 3.45 -1.23
N GLU A 520 -32.82 2.72 -0.17
CA GLU A 520 -34.21 2.67 0.29
C GLU A 520 -34.72 4.06 0.71
N SER A 521 -33.90 4.85 1.42
CA SER A 521 -34.26 6.22 1.83
C SER A 521 -34.44 7.16 0.64
N CYS A 522 -33.80 6.85 -0.49
CA CYS A 522 -34.00 7.52 -1.77
C CYS A 522 -35.24 7.02 -2.54
N GLY A 523 -35.97 6.03 -2.00
CA GLY A 523 -37.19 5.48 -2.60
C GLY A 523 -36.96 4.37 -3.61
N PHE A 524 -35.77 3.76 -3.65
CA PHE A 524 -35.51 2.61 -4.51
C PHE A 524 -35.86 1.28 -3.85
N ASP A 525 -36.46 0.38 -4.61
CA ASP A 525 -36.61 -1.02 -4.21
C ASP A 525 -35.27 -1.74 -4.32
N LEU A 526 -34.96 -2.60 -3.35
CA LEU A 526 -33.72 -3.37 -3.29
C LEU A 526 -33.86 -4.70 -4.05
N SER A 527 -33.78 -4.64 -5.37
CA SER A 527 -33.77 -5.82 -6.23
C SER A 527 -32.86 -5.65 -7.44
N ARG A 528 -32.43 -6.77 -8.04
CA ARG A 528 -31.69 -6.76 -9.30
C ARG A 528 -32.46 -6.08 -10.43
N GLU A 529 -33.78 -6.27 -10.47
CA GLU A 529 -34.63 -5.65 -11.50
C GLU A 529 -34.68 -4.12 -11.34
N SER A 530 -34.74 -3.63 -10.10
CA SER A 530 -34.64 -2.21 -9.79
C SER A 530 -33.31 -1.63 -10.26
N ILE A 531 -32.18 -2.31 -9.99
CA ILE A 531 -30.85 -1.90 -10.47
C ILE A 531 -30.80 -1.87 -12.01
N ARG A 532 -31.40 -2.85 -12.69
CA ARG A 532 -31.47 -2.88 -14.17
C ARG A 532 -32.29 -1.70 -14.73
N LEU A 533 -33.40 -1.33 -14.08
CA LEU A 533 -34.24 -0.20 -14.48
C LEU A 533 -33.63 1.16 -14.11
N HIS A 534 -32.84 1.20 -13.05
CA HIS A 534 -32.24 2.40 -12.47
C HIS A 534 -30.74 2.21 -12.19
N PRO A 535 -29.91 1.99 -13.23
CA PRO A 535 -28.49 1.66 -13.04
C PRO A 535 -27.69 2.80 -12.37
N GLN A 536 -28.20 4.04 -12.39
CA GLN A 536 -27.62 5.16 -11.64
C GLN A 536 -27.64 4.97 -10.13
N MET A 537 -28.47 4.06 -9.59
CA MET A 537 -28.46 3.72 -8.16
C MET A 537 -27.06 3.38 -7.67
N LEU A 538 -26.28 2.64 -8.47
CA LEU A 538 -24.91 2.25 -8.11
C LEU A 538 -23.96 3.45 -8.06
N GLY A 539 -24.22 4.49 -8.87
CA GLY A 539 -23.50 5.75 -8.80
C GLY A 539 -23.85 6.58 -7.56
N TRP A 540 -25.06 6.44 -7.03
CA TRP A 540 -25.44 7.16 -5.80
C TRP A 540 -24.73 6.57 -4.57
N ILE A 541 -24.37 5.28 -4.60
CA ILE A 541 -23.64 4.62 -3.51
C ILE A 541 -22.32 5.34 -3.19
N TRP A 542 -21.63 5.94 -4.19
CA TRP A 542 -20.41 6.71 -3.97
C TRP A 542 -20.53 7.78 -2.87
N GLN A 543 -21.73 8.36 -2.70
CA GLN A 543 -21.98 9.39 -1.71
C GLN A 543 -21.72 8.93 -0.27
N ILE A 544 -21.95 7.66 0.05
CA ILE A 544 -21.75 7.15 1.43
C ILE A 544 -20.27 7.08 1.82
N PHE A 545 -19.38 7.14 0.83
CA PHE A 545 -17.93 7.07 1.01
C PHE A 545 -17.28 8.43 1.19
N LEU A 546 -17.97 9.53 0.83
CA LEU A 546 -17.47 10.88 1.00
C LEU A 546 -17.19 11.19 2.49
N PRO A 547 -16.10 11.90 2.82
CA PRO A 547 -15.72 12.19 4.21
C PRO A 547 -16.85 12.82 5.02
N ARG A 548 -17.61 13.75 4.43
CA ARG A 548 -18.77 14.40 5.07
C ARG A 548 -19.92 13.47 5.45
N ASN A 549 -20.02 12.31 4.79
CA ASN A 549 -21.07 11.32 5.00
C ASN A 549 -20.58 10.09 5.78
N ARG A 550 -19.29 10.04 6.15
CA ARG A 550 -18.76 8.99 7.01
C ARG A 550 -19.10 9.29 8.48
N PRO A 551 -19.69 8.32 9.22
CA PRO A 551 -19.89 8.51 10.64
C PRO A 551 -18.53 8.67 11.34
N GLN A 552 -18.43 9.64 12.26
CA GLN A 552 -17.28 9.73 13.15
C GLN A 552 -17.31 8.54 14.10
N ILE A 553 -16.44 7.55 13.86
CA ILE A 553 -16.30 6.39 14.75
C ILE A 553 -15.31 6.78 15.84
N THR A 554 -15.81 6.94 17.06
CA THR A 554 -14.97 7.07 18.26
C THR A 554 -14.80 5.68 18.89
N LEU A 555 -13.58 5.14 18.80
CA LEU A 555 -13.25 3.86 19.42
C LEU A 555 -13.13 4.03 20.94
N THR A 556 -13.96 3.30 21.70
CA THR A 556 -13.91 3.26 23.16
C THR A 556 -13.63 1.85 23.69
N ASN A 557 -13.06 1.74 24.89
CA ASN A 557 -12.84 0.47 25.56
C ASN A 557 -14.14 -0.03 26.23
N THR A 558 -14.10 -1.22 26.87
CA THR A 558 -15.25 -1.81 27.59
C THR A 558 -15.72 -0.99 28.81
N ASP A 559 -15.00 0.05 29.21
CA ASP A 559 -15.38 0.99 30.26
C ASP A 559 -15.98 2.29 29.70
N GLY A 560 -16.04 2.43 28.36
CA GLY A 560 -16.48 3.64 27.68
C GLY A 560 -15.41 4.72 27.55
N ASP A 561 -14.17 4.46 27.98
CA ASP A 561 -13.06 5.41 27.83
C ASP A 561 -12.53 5.42 26.39
N LEU A 562 -11.99 6.55 25.95
CA LEU A 562 -11.19 6.63 24.74
C LEU A 562 -10.04 5.61 24.77
N LEU A 563 -9.92 4.84 23.71
CA LEU A 563 -8.81 3.92 23.53
C LEU A 563 -7.51 4.73 23.36
N LEU A 564 -6.57 4.56 24.28
CA LEU A 564 -5.24 5.17 24.28
C LEU A 564 -4.23 4.18 24.87
N TRP A 565 -3.18 3.82 24.12
CA TRP A 565 -2.11 2.98 24.66
C TRP A 565 -1.23 3.77 25.62
N HIS A 566 -1.25 3.39 26.88
CA HIS A 566 -0.37 3.91 27.91
C HIS A 566 0.63 2.82 28.31
N THR A 567 1.92 3.07 28.08
CA THR A 567 3.00 2.25 28.60
C THR A 567 3.70 3.06 29.69
N ALA A 568 3.54 2.64 30.95
CA ALA A 568 4.15 3.27 32.11
C ALA A 568 5.31 2.43 32.64
N THR A 569 6.39 3.08 33.06
CA THR A 569 7.57 2.44 33.65
C THR A 569 7.76 2.96 35.07
N PHE A 570 8.06 2.04 35.98
CA PHE A 570 8.36 2.29 37.38
C PHE A 570 9.72 1.70 37.72
N ARG A 571 10.52 2.40 38.53
CA ARG A 571 11.77 1.90 39.11
C ARG A 571 11.47 1.17 40.41
N LEU A 572 12.15 0.05 40.65
CA LEU A 572 11.99 -0.82 41.81
C LEU A 572 13.27 -0.83 42.63
N ALA A 573 13.18 -0.63 43.94
CA ALA A 573 14.29 -0.83 44.86
C ALA A 573 14.46 -2.33 45.21
N ASP A 574 13.35 -3.06 45.32
CA ASP A 574 13.32 -4.51 45.54
C ASP A 574 12.26 -5.17 44.61
N PRO A 575 12.71 -5.69 43.46
CA PRO A 575 11.84 -6.36 42.50
C PRO A 575 11.14 -7.61 43.04
N ILE A 576 11.79 -8.33 43.97
CA ILE A 576 11.25 -9.57 44.55
C ILE A 576 10.11 -9.25 45.51
N ALA A 577 10.27 -8.22 46.35
CA ALA A 577 9.19 -7.74 47.20
C ALA A 577 8.00 -7.25 46.35
N THR A 578 8.27 -6.53 45.26
CA THR A 578 7.23 -6.03 44.34
C THR A 578 6.45 -7.17 43.69
N ALA A 579 7.15 -8.20 43.18
CA ALA A 579 6.53 -9.37 42.57
C ALA A 579 5.62 -10.14 43.54
N ARG A 580 6.03 -10.29 44.81
CA ARG A 580 5.18 -10.87 45.86
C ARG A 580 3.92 -10.03 46.11
N GLY A 581 4.06 -8.71 46.11
CA GLY A 581 2.93 -7.78 46.24
C GLY A 581 1.92 -7.90 45.09
N LEU A 582 2.40 -8.07 43.84
CA LEU A 582 1.55 -8.33 42.68
C LEU A 582 0.81 -9.67 42.80
N HIS A 583 1.50 -10.72 43.24
CA HIS A 583 0.91 -12.05 43.39
C HIS A 583 -0.19 -12.11 44.46
N ALA A 584 -0.07 -11.30 45.51
CA ALA A 584 -1.06 -11.19 46.57
C ALA A 584 -2.26 -10.28 46.21
N LYS A 585 -2.24 -9.62 45.05
CA LYS A 585 -3.25 -8.63 44.67
C LYS A 585 -4.51 -9.31 44.11
N GLU A 586 -5.66 -8.94 44.65
CA GLU A 586 -6.95 -9.40 44.12
C GLU A 586 -7.15 -8.95 42.67
N LYS A 587 -7.66 -9.83 41.81
CA LYS A 587 -7.91 -9.60 40.36
C LYS A 587 -6.64 -9.30 39.55
N VAL A 588 -5.50 -9.80 40.02
CA VAL A 588 -4.27 -9.88 39.27
C VAL A 588 -3.86 -11.35 39.23
N ASN A 589 -3.73 -11.91 38.03
CA ASN A 589 -3.29 -13.30 37.85
C ASN A 589 -1.88 -13.30 37.28
N PHE A 590 -1.04 -14.24 37.71
CA PHE A 590 0.29 -14.44 37.14
C PHE A 590 0.26 -15.58 36.13
N ASP A 591 0.81 -15.34 34.95
CA ASP A 591 1.07 -16.38 33.94
C ASP A 591 2.54 -16.82 34.06
N GLU A 592 2.75 -18.08 34.49
CA GLU A 592 4.08 -18.67 34.65
C GLU A 592 4.81 -18.90 33.32
N VAL A 593 4.09 -18.96 32.20
CA VAL A 593 4.66 -19.22 30.87
C VAL A 593 5.26 -17.95 30.27
N ASP A 594 4.55 -16.84 30.40
CA ASP A 594 4.92 -15.54 29.81
C ASP A 594 5.53 -14.57 30.84
N GLY A 595 5.63 -14.98 32.12
CA GLY A 595 6.23 -14.18 33.19
C GLY A 595 5.49 -12.87 33.45
N THR A 596 4.20 -12.82 33.15
CA THR A 596 3.40 -11.59 33.07
C THR A 596 2.24 -11.63 34.06
N TRP A 597 1.93 -10.49 34.66
CA TRP A 597 0.74 -10.32 35.51
C TRP A 597 -0.38 -9.63 34.72
N THR A 598 -1.57 -10.21 34.75
CA THR A 598 -2.76 -9.67 34.09
C THR A 598 -3.72 -9.11 35.12
N TRP A 599 -4.00 -7.80 35.04
CA TRP A 599 -5.05 -7.14 35.81
C TRP A 599 -6.39 -7.24 35.07
N TRP A 600 -7.44 -7.73 35.72
CA TRP A 600 -8.70 -8.08 35.04
C TRP A 600 -9.97 -7.71 35.83
N LYS A 601 -11.13 -7.77 35.15
CA LYS A 601 -12.47 -7.73 35.75
C LYS A 601 -13.41 -8.74 35.08
N PRO A 602 -14.52 -9.15 35.72
CA PRO A 602 -15.58 -9.89 35.04
C PRO A 602 -16.12 -9.11 33.83
N GLY A 603 -16.24 -9.78 32.68
CA GLY A 603 -16.75 -9.23 31.42
C GLY A 603 -18.26 -9.44 31.26
N GLY A 604 -18.88 -8.67 30.35
CA GLY A 604 -20.23 -8.95 29.86
C GLY A 604 -20.21 -10.03 28.77
N PRO A 605 -21.33 -10.72 28.48
CA PRO A 605 -21.38 -11.75 27.44
C PRO A 605 -21.20 -11.11 26.06
N SER A 606 -20.00 -11.22 25.49
CA SER A 606 -19.68 -10.83 24.11
C SER A 606 -19.18 -12.04 23.32
N PRO A 607 -19.70 -12.33 22.13
CA PRO A 607 -19.25 -13.49 21.34
C PRO A 607 -17.75 -13.42 21.04
N GLY A 608 -17.00 -14.46 21.40
CA GLY A 608 -15.57 -14.59 21.12
C GLY A 608 -14.61 -13.99 22.16
N PHE A 609 -15.11 -13.17 23.08
CA PHE A 609 -14.34 -12.66 24.22
C PHE A 609 -14.80 -13.40 25.48
N GLY A 610 -13.87 -14.02 26.21
CA GLY A 610 -14.21 -14.85 27.38
C GLY A 610 -14.91 -14.08 28.51
N ASP A 611 -15.26 -14.77 29.59
CA ASP A 611 -16.01 -14.22 30.74
C ASP A 611 -15.28 -13.11 31.52
N ASN A 612 -14.04 -12.77 31.14
CA ASN A 612 -13.19 -11.79 31.80
C ASN A 612 -12.64 -10.75 30.81
N THR A 613 -12.61 -9.50 31.23
CA THR A 613 -12.00 -8.38 30.51
C THR A 613 -10.63 -8.05 31.09
N THR A 614 -9.60 -8.08 30.26
CA THR A 614 -8.27 -7.59 30.60
C THR A 614 -8.25 -6.07 30.72
N LEU A 615 -7.82 -5.58 31.88
CA LEU A 615 -7.69 -4.16 32.19
C LEU A 615 -6.27 -3.64 31.95
N GLY A 616 -5.25 -4.49 32.16
CA GLY A 616 -3.86 -4.15 31.90
C GLY A 616 -2.91 -5.34 32.04
N SER A 617 -1.71 -5.18 31.46
CA SER A 617 -0.62 -6.14 31.54
C SER A 617 0.56 -5.54 32.31
N ILE A 618 1.23 -6.33 33.14
CA ILE A 618 2.32 -5.89 34.01
C ILE A 618 3.47 -6.87 33.88
N GLU A 619 4.67 -6.36 33.65
CA GLU A 619 5.91 -7.14 33.59
C GLU A 619 6.97 -6.52 34.50
N ILE A 620 7.85 -7.35 35.05
CA ILE A 620 9.02 -6.90 35.79
C ILE A 620 10.27 -7.37 35.05
N HIS A 621 11.12 -6.41 34.68
CA HIS A 621 12.42 -6.65 34.04
C HIS A 621 13.50 -5.97 34.87
N ASP A 622 14.45 -6.76 35.40
CA ASP A 622 15.51 -6.30 36.29
C ASP A 622 14.98 -5.47 37.48
N GLN A 623 15.22 -4.15 37.47
CA GLN A 623 14.78 -3.18 38.49
C GLN A 623 13.65 -2.28 37.99
N ARG A 624 12.89 -2.72 36.98
CA ARG A 624 11.80 -1.94 36.37
C ARG A 624 10.53 -2.75 36.26
N LEU A 625 9.41 -2.10 36.56
CA LEU A 625 8.07 -2.59 36.28
C LEU A 625 7.49 -1.83 35.09
N VAL A 626 6.95 -2.55 34.12
CA VAL A 626 6.26 -1.98 32.95
C VAL A 626 4.78 -2.32 33.04
N LEU A 627 3.93 -1.31 32.99
CA LEU A 627 2.48 -1.42 32.94
C LEU A 627 1.97 -0.98 31.56
N GLU A 628 1.10 -1.78 30.97
CA GLU A 628 0.37 -1.43 29.75
C GLU A 628 -1.14 -1.44 29.97
N VAL A 629 -1.79 -0.33 29.62
CA VAL A 629 -3.24 -0.16 29.67
C VAL A 629 -3.74 0.62 28.46
N ASN A 630 -5.03 0.52 28.16
CA ASN A 630 -5.64 1.13 26.97
C ASN A 630 -6.54 2.35 27.27
N SER A 631 -6.42 2.97 28.45
CA SER A 631 -7.03 4.27 28.74
C SER A 631 -6.28 5.04 29.82
N ALA A 632 -6.41 6.38 29.81
CA ALA A 632 -5.83 7.24 30.84
C ALA A 632 -6.43 6.95 32.23
N ALA A 633 -7.74 6.66 32.29
CA ALA A 633 -8.43 6.32 33.53
C ALA A 633 -7.92 5.00 34.12
N ARG A 634 -7.69 3.97 33.29
CA ARG A 634 -7.06 2.71 33.72
C ARG A 634 -5.64 2.93 34.22
N PHE A 635 -4.86 3.80 33.56
CA PHE A 635 -3.49 4.14 34.01
C PHE A 635 -3.51 4.81 35.38
N ALA A 636 -4.36 5.83 35.58
CA ALA A 636 -4.47 6.53 36.86
C ALA A 636 -4.80 5.56 38.00
N ARG A 637 -5.78 4.67 37.78
CA ARG A 637 -6.15 3.61 38.74
C ARG A 637 -4.99 2.67 39.03
N ALA A 638 -4.33 2.18 37.98
CA ALA A 638 -3.21 1.24 38.09
C ALA A 638 -2.03 1.83 38.86
N ARG A 639 -1.64 3.06 38.51
CA ARG A 639 -0.55 3.79 39.16
C ARG A 639 -0.72 3.87 40.67
N THR A 640 -1.92 4.25 41.14
CA THR A 640 -2.19 4.41 42.58
C THR A 640 -1.87 3.15 43.37
N TRP A 641 -2.29 1.98 42.88
CA TRP A 641 -2.05 0.73 43.62
C TRP A 641 -0.69 0.11 43.34
N ILE A 642 -0.04 0.41 42.21
CA ILE A 642 1.32 -0.04 41.89
C ILE A 642 2.37 0.69 42.74
N GLU A 643 2.26 2.02 42.90
CA GLU A 643 3.16 2.81 43.76
C GLU A 643 3.01 2.43 45.26
N ALA A 644 1.88 1.83 45.64
CA ALA A 644 1.64 1.33 46.99
C ALA A 644 2.19 -0.09 47.24
N LEU A 645 2.75 -0.75 46.23
CA LEU A 645 3.35 -2.08 46.39
C LEU A 645 4.64 -2.01 47.22
N PRO A 646 4.95 -3.06 48.00
CA PRO A 646 6.24 -3.15 48.69
C PRO A 646 7.39 -3.24 47.67
N GLY A 647 8.57 -2.75 48.06
CA GLY A 647 9.77 -2.81 47.21
C GLY A 647 10.19 -1.46 46.59
N GLY A 648 9.70 -0.35 47.13
CA GLY A 648 10.17 1.00 46.75
C GLY A 648 9.88 1.33 45.30
N VAL A 649 8.61 1.22 44.90
CA VAL A 649 8.15 1.44 43.52
C VAL A 649 7.97 2.93 43.26
N GLU A 650 8.81 3.49 42.38
CA GLU A 650 8.76 4.91 42.01
C GLU A 650 8.43 5.06 40.52
N PHE A 651 7.40 5.85 40.19
CA PHE A 651 7.06 6.14 38.81
C PHE A 651 8.18 6.89 38.08
N GLU A 652 8.55 6.41 36.89
CA GLU A 652 9.60 7.00 36.07
C GLU A 652 9.02 7.81 34.92
N ARG A 653 8.18 7.18 34.08
CA ARG A 653 7.59 7.82 32.90
C ARG A 653 6.35 7.08 32.39
N VAL A 654 5.54 7.78 31.61
CA VAL A 654 4.46 7.19 30.81
C VAL A 654 4.58 7.68 29.38
N THR A 655 4.32 6.79 28.43
CA THR A 655 4.17 7.14 27.02
C THR A 655 2.75 6.82 26.59
N THR A 656 2.06 7.83 26.06
CA THR A 656 0.69 7.69 25.53
C THR A 656 0.73 7.70 24.01
N ARG A 657 0.02 6.76 23.39
CA ARG A 657 -0.15 6.66 21.94
C ARG A 657 -1.62 6.50 21.59
N GLU A 658 -2.08 7.27 20.60
CA GLU A 658 -3.42 7.11 20.07
C GLU A 658 -3.57 5.78 19.30
N VAL A 659 -4.79 5.25 19.33
CA VAL A 659 -5.16 4.06 18.57
C VAL A 659 -5.54 4.49 17.16
N LYS A 660 -4.65 4.23 16.19
CA LYS A 660 -5.02 4.38 14.77
C LYS A 660 -6.02 3.29 14.38
N PRO A 661 -7.07 3.60 13.58
CA PRO A 661 -7.93 2.57 13.01
C PRO A 661 -7.09 1.51 12.27
N GLY A 662 -7.32 0.22 12.53
CA GLY A 662 -6.47 -0.90 12.04
C GLY A 662 -5.41 -1.39 13.03
N ALA A 663 -5.27 -0.72 14.17
CA ALA A 663 -4.54 -1.23 15.33
C ALA A 663 -5.31 -2.40 15.98
N SER A 664 -4.79 -3.63 15.88
CA SER A 664 -5.42 -4.78 16.54
C SER A 664 -5.61 -4.55 18.05
N PRO A 665 -6.71 -5.03 18.66
CA PRO A 665 -6.91 -5.01 20.11
C PRO A 665 -5.73 -5.67 20.85
N LEU A 666 -5.57 -5.36 22.14
CA LEU A 666 -4.52 -5.95 22.99
C LEU A 666 -4.51 -7.49 22.97
N ASP A 667 -5.67 -8.13 22.75
CA ASP A 667 -5.78 -9.59 22.66
C ASP A 667 -5.09 -10.20 21.43
N ASP A 668 -4.97 -9.45 20.33
CA ASP A 668 -4.36 -9.92 19.08
C ASP A 668 -2.87 -9.53 18.94
N ARG A 669 -2.34 -8.78 19.92
CA ARG A 669 -0.94 -8.31 19.93
C ARG A 669 -0.01 -9.20 20.74
N LEU A 670 -0.55 -10.18 21.44
CA LEU A 670 0.23 -11.25 22.03
C LEU A 670 0.68 -12.20 20.90
N PRO A 671 1.94 -12.66 20.88
CA PRO A 671 2.20 -13.95 20.28
C PRO A 671 1.48 -14.97 21.16
N SER A 672 0.21 -15.27 20.88
CA SER A 672 -0.20 -16.64 21.13
C SER A 672 0.81 -17.48 20.34
N LYS A 673 1.54 -18.38 21.02
CA LYS A 673 2.03 -19.57 20.30
C LYS A 673 0.86 -19.98 19.43
N ARG A 674 1.09 -20.22 18.12
CA ARG A 674 0.16 -21.01 17.32
C ARG A 674 -0.04 -22.30 18.09
N GLN A 675 -0.98 -22.32 19.02
CA GLN A 675 -1.62 -23.54 19.43
C GLN A 675 -2.26 -23.97 18.13
N THR A 676 -1.81 -25.09 17.60
CA THR A 676 -2.61 -25.86 16.67
C THR A 676 -3.96 -26.03 17.34
N VAL A 677 -4.91 -25.16 16.99
CA VAL A 677 -6.28 -25.23 17.46
C VAL A 677 -6.73 -26.63 17.09
N SER A 678 -7.11 -27.44 18.07
CA SER A 678 -7.52 -28.81 17.78
C SER A 678 -8.73 -28.76 16.84
N PRO A 679 -8.87 -29.69 15.90
CA PRO A 679 -10.06 -29.78 15.05
C PRO A 679 -11.36 -29.75 15.85
N GLU A 680 -11.37 -30.35 17.05
CA GLU A 680 -12.49 -30.35 17.98
C GLU A 680 -12.86 -28.94 18.50
N LEU A 681 -11.86 -28.09 18.79
CA LEU A 681 -12.12 -26.71 19.22
C LEU A 681 -12.65 -25.85 18.06
N ILE A 682 -12.15 -26.07 16.84
CA ILE A 682 -12.67 -25.41 15.62
C ILE A 682 -14.12 -25.81 15.39
N GLU A 683 -14.44 -27.10 15.48
CA GLU A 683 -15.80 -27.62 15.34
C GLU A 683 -16.73 -27.05 16.42
N ARG A 684 -16.25 -26.93 17.66
CA ARG A 684 -17.00 -26.29 18.75
C ARG A 684 -17.25 -24.81 18.49
N ILE A 685 -16.26 -24.05 18.02
CA ILE A 685 -16.41 -22.64 17.66
C ILE A 685 -17.39 -22.50 16.49
N ALA A 686 -17.27 -23.34 15.46
CA ALA A 686 -18.18 -23.36 14.31
C ALA A 686 -19.62 -23.67 14.74
N LYS A 687 -19.81 -24.63 15.65
CA LYS A 687 -21.12 -24.93 16.25
C LYS A 687 -21.69 -23.75 17.02
N MET A 688 -20.90 -23.13 17.90
CA MET A 688 -21.33 -21.95 18.66
C MET A 688 -21.66 -20.76 17.76
N HIS A 689 -20.88 -20.55 16.70
CA HIS A 689 -21.13 -19.53 15.69
C HIS A 689 -22.45 -19.80 14.96
N ARG A 690 -22.65 -21.02 14.45
CA ARG A 690 -23.90 -21.47 13.83
C ARG A 690 -25.10 -21.23 14.73
N GLU A 691 -25.04 -21.64 16.00
CA GLU A 691 -26.12 -21.42 16.97
C GLU A 691 -26.41 -19.93 17.19
N SER A 692 -25.37 -19.10 17.24
CA SER A 692 -25.50 -17.64 17.39
C SER A 692 -26.13 -17.00 16.14
N CYS A 693 -25.71 -17.39 14.94
CA CYS A 693 -26.34 -16.96 13.69
C CYS A 693 -27.81 -17.34 13.61
N MET A 694 -28.17 -18.56 14.02
CA MET A 694 -29.57 -19.00 14.02
C MET A 694 -30.39 -18.25 15.08
N ARG A 695 -29.82 -17.95 16.24
CA ARG A 695 -30.47 -17.13 17.29
C ARG A 695 -30.70 -15.69 16.83
N TRP A 696 -29.77 -15.12 16.07
CA TRP A 696 -29.90 -13.76 15.52
C TRP A 696 -31.19 -13.55 14.72
N LEU A 697 -31.74 -14.59 14.09
CA LEU A 697 -33.03 -14.52 13.37
C LEU A 697 -34.22 -14.17 14.27
N ASP A 698 -34.08 -14.40 15.57
CA ASP A 698 -35.10 -14.19 16.61
C ASP A 698 -34.75 -13.00 17.54
N GLU A 699 -33.60 -12.34 17.33
CA GLU A 699 -33.16 -11.17 18.07
C GLU A 699 -33.66 -9.86 17.44
N ARG A 700 -33.86 -8.82 18.25
CA ARG A 700 -34.27 -7.50 17.75
C ARG A 700 -33.08 -6.78 17.15
N VAL A 701 -33.19 -6.40 15.88
CA VAL A 701 -32.10 -5.75 15.15
C VAL A 701 -32.43 -4.27 14.92
N PRO A 702 -31.59 -3.31 15.37
CA PRO A 702 -31.84 -1.87 15.17
C PRO A 702 -31.99 -1.48 13.69
N ALA A 703 -31.18 -2.05 12.81
CA ALA A 703 -31.25 -1.83 11.35
C ALA A 703 -32.58 -2.30 10.72
N LEU A 704 -33.37 -3.10 11.44
CA LEU A 704 -34.70 -3.58 11.07
C LEU A 704 -35.82 -2.87 11.86
N GLY A 705 -35.54 -1.69 12.42
CA GLY A 705 -36.51 -0.96 13.25
C GLY A 705 -36.82 -1.66 14.56
N ASN A 706 -35.82 -2.32 15.18
CA ASN A 706 -35.94 -3.12 16.39
C ASN A 706 -36.92 -4.31 16.28
N ARG A 707 -37.18 -4.80 15.07
CA ARG A 707 -37.91 -6.05 14.80
C ARG A 707 -36.93 -7.20 14.57
N THR A 708 -37.43 -8.43 14.66
CA THR A 708 -36.59 -9.61 14.36
C THR A 708 -36.52 -9.89 12.85
N PRO A 709 -35.42 -10.48 12.35
CA PRO A 709 -35.33 -10.91 10.96
C PRO A 709 -36.54 -11.75 10.49
N ARG A 710 -37.02 -12.70 11.31
CA ARG A 710 -38.22 -13.49 10.97
C ARG A 710 -39.49 -12.66 10.86
N GLN A 711 -39.66 -11.67 11.74
CA GLN A 711 -40.83 -10.79 11.70
C GLN A 711 -40.82 -9.90 10.46
N VAL A 712 -39.65 -9.46 10.00
CA VAL A 712 -39.53 -8.64 8.78
C VAL A 712 -39.72 -9.49 7.54
N ALA A 713 -39.22 -10.73 7.53
CA ALA A 713 -39.33 -11.69 6.44
C ALA A 713 -40.77 -12.22 6.16
N THR A 714 -41.81 -11.65 6.77
CA THR A 714 -43.20 -12.01 6.45
C THR A 714 -43.67 -11.39 5.13
N THR A 715 -43.09 -10.26 4.72
CA THR A 715 -43.37 -9.60 3.43
C THR A 715 -42.29 -9.92 2.41
N GLU A 716 -42.59 -9.78 1.11
CA GLU A 716 -41.60 -10.04 0.06
C GLU A 716 -40.42 -9.07 0.13
N ALA A 717 -40.67 -7.76 0.24
CA ALA A 717 -39.63 -6.75 0.41
C ALA A 717 -38.80 -6.99 1.69
N GLY A 718 -39.47 -7.41 2.78
CA GLY A 718 -38.80 -7.75 4.03
C GLY A 718 -37.92 -9.00 3.92
N ARG A 719 -38.37 -10.05 3.20
CA ARG A 719 -37.52 -11.22 2.89
C ARG A 719 -36.28 -10.83 2.11
N GLN A 720 -36.43 -10.04 1.07
CA GLN A 720 -35.31 -9.60 0.24
C GLN A 720 -34.27 -8.82 1.06
N ARG A 721 -34.73 -7.90 1.91
CA ARG A 721 -33.86 -7.15 2.82
C ARG A 721 -33.09 -8.06 3.76
N VAL A 722 -33.77 -8.99 4.44
CA VAL A 722 -33.12 -9.92 5.36
C VAL A 722 -32.19 -10.88 4.61
N ALA A 723 -32.56 -11.32 3.40
CA ALA A 723 -31.72 -12.17 2.56
C ALA A 723 -30.40 -11.50 2.20
N VAL A 724 -30.42 -10.21 1.84
CA VAL A 724 -29.19 -9.43 1.59
C VAL A 724 -28.31 -9.41 2.85
N MET A 725 -28.88 -9.12 4.03
CA MET A 725 -28.11 -9.12 5.30
C MET A 725 -27.48 -10.49 5.61
N ILE A 726 -28.20 -11.58 5.35
CA ILE A 726 -27.68 -12.95 5.54
C ILE A 726 -26.55 -13.23 4.53
N ARG A 727 -26.74 -12.87 3.26
CA ARG A 727 -25.73 -13.11 2.21
C ARG A 727 -24.45 -12.35 2.50
N THR A 728 -24.53 -11.14 3.01
CA THR A 728 -23.36 -10.29 3.29
C THR A 728 -22.76 -10.49 4.68
N MET A 729 -23.38 -11.28 5.56
CA MET A 729 -22.90 -11.56 6.91
C MET A 729 -21.42 -12.00 6.87
N PRO A 730 -20.52 -11.40 7.69
CA PRO A 730 -19.10 -11.67 7.58
C PRO A 730 -18.76 -13.05 8.16
N ALA A 731 -17.70 -13.67 7.65
CA ALA A 731 -17.12 -14.84 8.29
C ALA A 731 -16.38 -14.45 9.57
N ILE A 732 -16.28 -15.37 10.52
CA ILE A 732 -15.40 -15.19 11.68
C ILE A 732 -13.98 -15.60 11.26
N SER A 733 -13.03 -14.67 11.39
CA SER A 733 -11.61 -14.98 11.23
C SER A 733 -11.15 -15.92 12.34
N SER A 734 -10.57 -17.07 11.98
CA SER A 734 -9.93 -17.99 12.92
C SER A 734 -8.50 -18.28 12.48
N GLN A 735 -7.65 -18.77 13.41
CA GLN A 735 -6.25 -19.10 13.11
C GLN A 735 -6.07 -20.18 12.03
N THR A 736 -7.13 -20.95 11.74
CA THR A 736 -7.14 -22.05 10.75
C THR A 736 -7.92 -21.71 9.47
N GLY A 737 -8.39 -20.48 9.32
CA GLY A 737 -9.18 -20.02 8.18
C GLY A 737 -10.54 -19.42 8.60
N PRO A 738 -11.29 -18.83 7.66
CA PRO A 738 -12.59 -18.25 7.96
C PRO A 738 -13.63 -19.31 8.33
N ILE A 739 -14.43 -19.05 9.36
CA ILE A 739 -15.61 -19.85 9.71
C ILE A 739 -16.83 -19.14 9.15
N GLU A 740 -17.38 -19.70 8.08
CA GLU A 740 -18.53 -19.14 7.37
C GLU A 740 -19.83 -19.24 8.19
N PRO A 741 -20.70 -18.22 8.14
CA PRO A 741 -22.05 -18.34 8.69
C PRO A 741 -22.89 -19.34 7.87
N PRO A 742 -23.88 -20.01 8.49
CA PRO A 742 -24.74 -21.01 7.84
C PRO A 742 -25.81 -20.36 6.94
N ARG A 743 -25.38 -19.58 5.94
CA ARG A 743 -26.24 -18.69 5.14
C ARG A 743 -27.43 -19.42 4.50
N GLU A 744 -27.21 -20.58 3.90
CA GLU A 744 -28.28 -21.34 3.24
C GLU A 744 -29.36 -21.82 4.20
N GLU A 745 -28.98 -22.21 5.41
CA GLU A 745 -29.93 -22.61 6.45
C GLU A 745 -30.71 -21.40 6.96
N MET A 746 -30.02 -20.28 7.19
CA MET A 746 -30.67 -19.02 7.58
C MET A 746 -31.67 -18.55 6.52
N LEU A 747 -31.29 -18.61 5.24
CA LEU A 747 -32.16 -18.27 4.11
C LEU A 747 -33.39 -19.19 4.05
N ARG A 748 -33.20 -20.52 4.19
CA ARG A 748 -34.34 -21.47 4.30
C ARG A 748 -35.25 -21.14 5.47
N ALA A 749 -34.69 -20.78 6.61
CA ALA A 749 -35.44 -20.47 7.82
C ALA A 749 -36.34 -19.23 7.68
N ILE A 750 -36.04 -18.32 6.75
CA ILE A 750 -36.87 -17.15 6.44
C ILE A 750 -37.71 -17.32 5.15
N GLY A 751 -37.76 -18.52 4.59
CA GLY A 751 -38.57 -18.85 3.41
C GLY A 751 -37.97 -18.39 2.08
N VAL A 752 -36.66 -18.14 2.01
CA VAL A 752 -35.97 -17.83 0.76
C VAL A 752 -35.49 -19.15 0.12
N PRO A 753 -35.88 -19.45 -1.13
CA PRO A 753 -35.39 -20.62 -1.83
C PRO A 753 -33.89 -20.50 -2.06
N VAL A 754 -33.16 -21.59 -1.83
CA VAL A 754 -31.74 -21.73 -2.12
C VAL A 754 -31.57 -22.75 -3.23
N SER A 755 -30.80 -22.39 -4.25
CA SER A 755 -30.40 -23.31 -5.31
C SER A 755 -29.49 -24.39 -4.70
N LEU A 756 -29.83 -25.67 -4.94
CA LEU A 756 -29.01 -26.83 -4.57
C LEU A 756 -27.74 -26.90 -5.39
#